data_AF-A0A841R3U0-F1
#
_entry.id   AF-A0A841R3U0-F1
#
_cell.length_a   1.000
_cell.length_b   1.000
_cell.length_c   1.000
_cell.angle_alpha   90.00
_cell.angle_beta   90.00
_cell.angle_gamma   90.00
#
_symmetry.space_group_name_H-M   'P 1'
#
loop_
_entity.id
_entity.type
_entity.pdbx_description
1 polymer ?
#
loop_
_entity_poly.entity_id
_entity_poly.type
_entity_poly.pdbx_seq_one_letter_code
_entity_poly.pdbx_strand_id
1 'polypeptide(L)'
;MKTLELTPRKLLLILLVFSFHPVFSQDAETEVNTLFTDTIYSDINTASYYELLSWCRDLDLDTKGNSDFLKKQLYSHYDVDLNSVESGEGESDIIVKIVSADRSEYYSLEEISEDYVRISGRVKLIVKQVSLNTTHTIEADSVLFNQTTDTMTASGNIIYIKEENGNKEEYSGDNFTFNVQNWKGVILKGDFKRTQEVNKQDMEFIFSGDAIKKGEGDVVVLDQGSITSCEEEEPHYRIEAKKIWILGPDEWAILNGALYIGHIPVLYIPFYHLPGNDLFFNPVIGDESRRGYYIQTTTYLLGKKQNSEEDDSFFINIADSDETYKLVPQGLYLFKEKGEPEKDAGSDFIKYKLDYYSRLGGYTALEGSLSELWKLKGISFDLGIGVTRSIKGSGGVYTNYFDENDFIASWNGSDFFGASVPFRWGLSFGFSLLTFKLNFEYLTDPYFRSDFSGREENFDWLNYLLSQTTEDEGVEENAQSSLNWSLQGNINIPNKWADDYIKNFSLSSLKVNMLWNSKDNNDYQAPADPQELYDPYSPSRLFFYPSNITWPQTSLNLSGVLLEYKTGPGDPVPEDELEDRDIIKAPWNDGNDKENGEKKGDEDYIKKPERFDGIAIEDADQTFFTKIDYSLTGYLNFTSYMNSEIWGSPADIDFDILKSLLTNKNTFNLNYNFKFFEDILSLSGKNTLTADYLSYYGDFTEDEERNELNGRKLNWLNTLDFTIKPLRNVAFFNKSTISYEFDTNLYSLSYDAVQEVFLKEWIEWDDDDITAHRAAVNIDFSMPLLTLALSFDSTLPPRDIKQSISPSLAFSIWKWTGKVAGKVTYDENQWTPEPLTVSTRLAPLDEVSLSGDFSYNFENETPASLSAAIKLWALTGSYNMAYATDYEWDKDLQQLKDMGKDFVPTSFSLGINYQYESPMLWKNRIAMDGKIDLNLNMNLQQYNLSKLGFKLSYNLHIFEFLDLTFSIDSSNEQIFLYFPSLRDYYGITEDYSFFKDLFKSFNIFSSGQQDRYESFFNMNSLNVSLVHKLHDWDLEMTYSGKPVLDEGVLESRWDSTFSILVRWNPIEKLKVQSKYANELWNVDTEFE
;
A
#
# COMPACT_ATOMS: atom_id res chain seq x y z
N MET A 1 45.99 -9.43 2.32
CA MET A 1 46.96 -8.53 1.67
C MET A 1 47.75 -9.26 0.58
N LYS A 2 47.35 -9.10 -0.68
CA LYS A 2 48.20 -9.06 -1.88
C LYS A 2 47.58 -7.96 -2.73
N THR A 3 48.31 -6.86 -2.87
CA THR A 3 47.91 -5.61 -3.50
C THR A 3 47.65 -5.81 -4.99
N LEU A 4 46.44 -5.52 -5.43
CA LEU A 4 46.12 -5.26 -6.84
C LEU A 4 46.06 -3.75 -7.00
N GLU A 5 47.19 -3.16 -7.39
CA GLU A 5 47.25 -1.77 -7.84
C GLU A 5 46.46 -1.64 -9.16
N LEU A 6 45.25 -1.13 -9.07
CA LEU A 6 44.48 -0.66 -10.23
C LEU A 6 44.66 0.86 -10.31
N THR A 7 45.58 1.29 -11.18
CA THR A 7 45.86 2.70 -11.48
C THR A 7 44.64 3.42 -12.09
N PRO A 8 44.41 4.72 -11.77
CA PRO A 8 43.26 5.53 -12.25
C PRO A 8 43.13 5.64 -13.78
N ARG A 9 44.23 5.44 -14.52
CA ARG A 9 44.26 5.50 -15.99
C ARG A 9 43.45 4.41 -16.69
N LYS A 10 43.10 3.30 -16.02
CA LYS A 10 42.29 2.22 -16.62
C LYS A 10 40.79 2.39 -16.41
N LEU A 11 40.36 3.15 -15.41
CA LEU A 11 38.94 3.49 -15.20
C LEU A 11 38.49 4.58 -16.20
N LEU A 12 39.37 5.56 -16.46
CA LEU A 12 39.11 6.65 -17.42
C LEU A 12 39.06 6.14 -18.88
N LEU A 13 39.76 5.04 -19.19
CA LEU A 13 39.80 4.47 -20.55
C LEU A 13 38.59 3.57 -20.88
N ILE A 14 37.80 3.17 -19.88
CA ILE A 14 36.54 2.43 -20.07
C ILE A 14 35.36 3.40 -20.22
N LEU A 15 35.45 4.60 -19.63
CA LEU A 15 34.47 5.68 -19.79
C LEU A 15 34.65 6.49 -21.10
N LEU A 16 35.85 6.51 -21.69
CA LEU A 16 36.14 7.24 -22.93
C LEU A 16 35.99 6.40 -24.22
N VAL A 17 35.63 5.12 -24.14
CA VAL A 17 35.43 4.24 -25.31
C VAL A 17 33.94 4.11 -25.72
N PHE A 18 33.01 4.73 -24.98
CA PHE A 18 31.59 4.77 -25.34
C PHE A 18 31.12 6.10 -25.96
N SER A 19 32.04 7.01 -26.29
CA SER A 19 31.72 8.26 -26.99
C SER A 19 32.52 8.39 -28.27
N PHE A 20 31.81 8.61 -29.38
CA PHE A 20 32.26 8.74 -30.78
C PHE A 20 32.47 7.45 -31.58
N HIS A 21 31.36 6.90 -32.07
CA HIS A 21 31.27 6.37 -33.44
C HIS A 21 30.02 6.97 -34.10
N PRO A 22 30.16 7.89 -35.07
CA PRO A 22 29.07 8.19 -35.98
C PRO A 22 28.99 7.04 -36.98
N VAL A 23 28.03 6.13 -36.80
CA VAL A 23 27.60 5.23 -37.87
C VAL A 23 26.77 6.06 -38.84
N PHE A 24 27.46 6.80 -39.71
CA PHE A 24 26.86 7.20 -40.98
C PHE A 24 26.89 5.96 -41.87
N SER A 25 25.74 5.33 -42.10
CA SER A 25 25.61 4.40 -43.22
C SER A 25 25.75 5.21 -44.50
N GLN A 26 26.57 4.67 -45.39
CA GLN A 26 26.87 5.21 -46.70
C GLN A 26 26.08 4.36 -47.69
N ASP A 27 24.75 4.46 -47.69
CA ASP A 27 23.87 3.70 -48.59
C ASP A 27 22.70 4.55 -49.14
N ALA A 28 22.90 5.85 -49.30
CA ALA A 28 21.87 6.75 -49.83
C ALA A 28 21.60 6.61 -51.34
N GLU A 29 22.45 5.92 -52.11
CA GLU A 29 22.23 5.70 -53.56
C GLU A 29 21.61 4.33 -53.88
N THR A 30 21.61 3.38 -52.94
CA THR A 30 21.04 2.04 -53.11
C THR A 30 19.57 1.95 -52.63
N GLU A 31 19.19 2.75 -51.62
CA GLU A 31 17.82 2.78 -51.06
C GLU A 31 16.75 3.41 -51.98
N VAL A 32 17.14 4.35 -52.86
CA VAL A 32 16.17 5.06 -53.73
C VAL A 32 15.56 4.13 -54.78
N ASN A 33 16.34 3.15 -55.28
CA ASN A 33 15.84 2.17 -56.25
C ASN A 33 15.02 1.06 -55.59
N THR A 34 15.30 0.68 -54.34
CA THR A 34 14.51 -0.33 -53.61
C THR A 34 13.17 0.21 -53.15
N LEU A 35 13.12 1.46 -52.65
CA LEU A 35 11.88 2.09 -52.21
C LEU A 35 10.86 2.19 -53.36
N PHE A 36 11.29 2.58 -54.56
CA PHE A 36 10.41 2.65 -55.73
C PHE A 36 9.85 1.26 -56.10
N THR A 37 10.67 0.21 -56.14
CA THR A 37 10.19 -1.16 -56.39
C THR A 37 9.31 -1.71 -55.27
N ASP A 38 9.55 -1.32 -54.02
CA ASP A 38 8.76 -1.78 -52.87
C ASP A 38 7.41 -1.03 -52.78
N THR A 39 7.35 0.24 -53.16
CA THR A 39 6.10 1.02 -53.17
C THR A 39 5.27 0.81 -54.43
N ILE A 40 5.88 0.55 -55.61
CA ILE A 40 5.12 0.40 -56.88
C ILE A 40 4.10 -0.74 -56.81
N TYR A 41 4.42 -1.81 -56.08
CA TYR A 41 3.48 -2.91 -55.84
C TYR A 41 2.25 -2.41 -55.08
N SER A 42 2.47 -1.68 -53.98
CA SER A 42 1.39 -1.07 -53.18
C SER A 42 0.60 -0.06 -53.99
N ASP A 43 1.25 0.80 -54.76
CA ASP A 43 0.62 1.82 -55.60
C ASP A 43 -0.29 1.18 -56.66
N ILE A 44 0.18 0.13 -57.36
CA ILE A 44 -0.64 -0.60 -58.34
C ILE A 44 -1.78 -1.35 -57.64
N ASN A 45 -1.56 -1.89 -56.44
CA ASN A 45 -2.59 -2.65 -55.75
C ASN A 45 -3.70 -1.77 -55.15
N THR A 46 -3.35 -0.57 -54.68
CA THR A 46 -4.26 0.37 -54.01
C THR A 46 -4.94 1.35 -54.96
N ALA A 47 -4.44 1.50 -56.20
CA ALA A 47 -5.00 2.35 -57.23
C ALA A 47 -6.42 1.93 -57.66
N SER A 48 -7.29 2.92 -57.83
CA SER A 48 -8.64 2.75 -58.34
C SER A 48 -8.65 2.39 -59.82
N TYR A 49 -9.76 1.84 -60.32
CA TYR A 49 -9.91 1.48 -61.74
C TYR A 49 -9.56 2.63 -62.70
N TYR A 50 -10.01 3.86 -62.41
CA TYR A 50 -9.74 5.01 -63.27
C TYR A 50 -8.28 5.49 -63.19
N GLU A 51 -7.63 5.35 -62.04
CA GLU A 51 -6.21 5.63 -61.88
C GLU A 51 -5.37 4.59 -62.63
N LEU A 52 -5.69 3.30 -62.48
CA LEU A 52 -5.08 2.21 -63.25
C LEU A 52 -5.28 2.41 -64.76
N LEU A 53 -6.47 2.83 -65.18
CA LEU A 53 -6.77 3.10 -66.58
C LEU A 53 -6.01 4.33 -67.10
N SER A 54 -5.89 5.39 -66.31
CA SER A 54 -5.07 6.56 -66.65
C SER A 54 -3.59 6.19 -66.70
N TRP A 55 -3.13 5.36 -65.77
CA TRP A 55 -1.75 4.93 -65.67
C TRP A 55 -1.36 4.05 -66.86
N CYS A 56 -2.20 3.07 -67.20
CA CYS A 56 -2.04 2.28 -68.41
C CYS A 56 -2.08 3.16 -69.67
N ARG A 57 -2.96 4.17 -69.72
CA ARG A 57 -3.06 5.10 -70.85
C ARG A 57 -1.81 5.95 -71.02
N ASP A 58 -1.24 6.45 -69.92
CA ASP A 58 -0.02 7.27 -69.93
C ASP A 58 1.21 6.44 -70.29
N LEU A 59 1.20 5.14 -69.99
CA LEU A 59 2.25 4.17 -70.35
C LEU A 59 2.03 3.48 -71.70
N ASP A 60 0.99 3.86 -72.46
CA ASP A 60 0.61 3.29 -73.77
C ASP A 60 0.35 1.75 -73.71
N LEU A 61 -0.15 1.28 -72.56
CA LEU A 61 -0.57 -0.10 -72.31
C LEU A 61 -2.05 -0.32 -72.69
N ASP A 62 -2.46 -1.57 -72.91
CA ASP A 62 -3.84 -1.88 -73.31
C ASP A 62 -4.84 -1.57 -72.19
N THR A 63 -5.73 -0.60 -72.44
CA THR A 63 -6.73 -0.12 -71.48
C THR A 63 -8.05 -0.90 -71.52
N LYS A 64 -8.14 -2.00 -72.30
CA LYS A 64 -9.36 -2.81 -72.39
C LYS A 64 -9.31 -3.99 -71.43
N GLY A 65 -9.91 -3.81 -70.24
CA GLY A 65 -10.08 -4.90 -69.28
C GLY A 65 -10.64 -4.41 -67.95
N ASN A 66 -10.87 -5.34 -67.02
CA ASN A 66 -11.22 -5.04 -65.63
C ASN A 66 -9.97 -4.65 -64.83
N SER A 67 -10.13 -4.27 -63.56
CA SER A 67 -9.05 -3.86 -62.66
C SER A 67 -7.87 -4.84 -62.64
N ASP A 68 -8.13 -6.14 -62.56
CA ASP A 68 -7.10 -7.19 -62.54
C ASP A 68 -6.27 -7.24 -63.83
N PHE A 69 -6.90 -7.05 -64.98
CA PHE A 69 -6.21 -6.98 -66.26
C PHE A 69 -5.27 -5.77 -66.33
N LEU A 70 -5.71 -4.61 -65.84
CA LEU A 70 -4.90 -3.38 -65.79
C LEU A 70 -3.75 -3.50 -64.78
N LYS A 71 -3.99 -4.04 -63.58
CA LYS A 71 -2.94 -4.32 -62.59
C LYS A 71 -1.88 -5.26 -63.15
N LYS A 72 -2.30 -6.34 -63.84
CA LYS A 72 -1.38 -7.31 -64.45
C LYS A 72 -0.53 -6.70 -65.57
N GLN A 73 -1.08 -5.77 -66.35
CA GLN A 73 -0.31 -5.00 -67.33
C GLN A 73 0.75 -4.14 -66.66
N LEU A 74 0.40 -3.43 -65.58
CA LEU A 74 1.32 -2.58 -64.83
C LEU A 74 2.41 -3.40 -64.11
N TYR A 75 2.05 -4.49 -63.43
CA TYR A 75 3.04 -5.40 -62.83
C TYR A 75 4.01 -5.95 -63.87
N SER A 76 3.52 -6.32 -65.05
CA SER A 76 4.36 -6.78 -66.16
C SER A 76 5.21 -5.67 -66.77
N HIS A 77 4.78 -4.41 -66.71
CA HIS A 77 5.53 -3.26 -67.23
C HIS A 77 6.69 -2.87 -66.29
N TYR A 78 6.47 -2.96 -64.98
CA TYR A 78 7.46 -2.62 -63.94
C TYR A 78 8.30 -3.81 -63.46
N ASP A 79 8.13 -5.00 -64.05
CA ASP A 79 8.89 -6.23 -63.73
C ASP A 79 8.81 -6.62 -62.23
N VAL A 80 7.63 -6.47 -61.64
CA VAL A 80 7.37 -6.77 -60.21
C VAL A 80 7.26 -8.29 -60.03
N ASP A 81 8.18 -8.89 -59.26
CA ASP A 81 8.23 -10.33 -59.01
C ASP A 81 7.11 -10.77 -58.04
N LEU A 82 6.06 -11.40 -58.58
CA LEU A 82 4.87 -11.83 -57.83
C LEU A 82 5.14 -13.02 -56.88
N ASN A 83 6.36 -13.56 -56.85
CA ASN A 83 6.69 -14.79 -56.11
C ASN A 83 6.90 -14.61 -54.59
N SER A 84 6.91 -13.38 -54.06
CA SER A 84 6.96 -13.12 -52.61
C SER A 84 5.59 -12.93 -51.96
N VAL A 85 4.50 -13.18 -52.69
CA VAL A 85 3.13 -13.07 -52.18
C VAL A 85 2.53 -14.46 -52.21
N GLU A 86 2.03 -14.93 -51.06
CA GLU A 86 1.19 -16.12 -51.01
C GLU A 86 0.07 -15.98 -52.02
N SER A 87 0.18 -16.72 -53.12
CA SER A 87 -0.89 -16.92 -54.09
C SER A 87 -1.96 -17.78 -53.41
N GLY A 88 -2.83 -17.13 -52.64
CA GLY A 88 -4.15 -17.65 -52.34
C GLY A 88 -5.00 -17.56 -53.60
N GLU A 89 -5.03 -18.62 -54.41
CA GLU A 89 -6.25 -18.95 -55.16
C GLU A 89 -7.32 -19.34 -54.13
N GLY A 90 -7.87 -18.33 -53.45
CA GLY A 90 -8.98 -18.46 -52.52
C GLY A 90 -10.26 -17.99 -53.21
N GLU A 91 -11.32 -18.78 -53.08
CA GLU A 91 -12.70 -18.33 -53.31
C GLU A 91 -12.89 -16.93 -52.73
N SER A 92 -13.63 -16.05 -53.43
CA SER A 92 -13.93 -14.67 -53.01
C SER A 92 -14.11 -14.57 -51.49
N ASP A 93 -13.14 -13.96 -50.81
CA ASP A 93 -13.10 -13.80 -49.34
C ASP A 93 -14.28 -12.97 -48.80
N ILE A 94 -14.98 -12.30 -49.72
CA ILE A 94 -16.11 -11.42 -49.45
C ILE A 94 -17.41 -12.11 -49.90
N ILE A 95 -18.25 -12.50 -48.92
CA ILE A 95 -19.57 -13.05 -49.18
C ILE A 95 -20.62 -11.95 -48.93
N VAL A 96 -21.23 -11.45 -50.01
CA VAL A 96 -22.36 -10.52 -49.95
C VAL A 96 -23.67 -11.31 -49.93
N LYS A 97 -24.39 -11.26 -48.80
CA LYS A 97 -25.69 -11.90 -48.61
C LYS A 97 -26.80 -10.85 -48.51
N ILE A 98 -27.76 -10.92 -49.42
CA ILE A 98 -29.01 -10.17 -49.31
C ILE A 98 -29.92 -10.90 -48.31
N VAL A 99 -30.19 -10.28 -47.16
CA VAL A 99 -31.08 -10.84 -46.13
C VAL A 99 -32.53 -10.51 -46.44
N SER A 100 -32.82 -9.27 -46.84
CA SER A 100 -34.15 -8.82 -47.26
C SER A 100 -34.05 -7.67 -48.26
N ALA A 101 -34.99 -7.63 -49.21
CA ALA A 101 -35.24 -6.51 -50.12
C ALA A 101 -36.62 -6.68 -50.77
N ASP A 102 -37.30 -5.58 -51.12
CA ASP A 102 -38.60 -5.61 -51.81
C ASP A 102 -38.45 -5.85 -53.32
N ARG A 103 -37.37 -5.34 -53.92
CA ARG A 103 -37.05 -5.51 -55.34
C ARG A 103 -35.54 -5.58 -55.56
N SER A 104 -35.12 -6.44 -56.49
CA SER A 104 -33.76 -6.42 -57.06
C SER A 104 -33.85 -6.36 -58.59
N GLU A 105 -32.95 -5.59 -59.21
CA GLU A 105 -32.88 -5.38 -60.65
C GLU A 105 -31.42 -5.41 -61.10
N TYR A 106 -31.15 -6.24 -62.11
CA TYR A 106 -29.83 -6.39 -62.72
C TYR A 106 -29.88 -5.78 -64.11
N TYR A 107 -28.96 -4.87 -64.41
CA TYR A 107 -28.90 -4.23 -65.73
C TYR A 107 -27.48 -3.84 -66.10
N SER A 108 -27.20 -3.87 -67.40
CA SER A 108 -25.90 -3.49 -67.98
C SER A 108 -26.09 -2.23 -68.82
N LEU A 109 -25.18 -1.26 -68.68
CA LEU A 109 -25.16 -0.04 -69.49
C LEU A 109 -24.14 -0.20 -70.62
N GLU A 110 -24.61 -0.61 -71.80
CA GLU A 110 -23.75 -0.92 -72.97
C GLU A 110 -22.88 0.27 -73.44
N GLU A 111 -23.33 1.52 -73.26
CA GLU A 111 -22.60 2.74 -73.66
C GLU A 111 -21.29 2.94 -72.88
N ILE A 112 -21.23 2.45 -71.64
CA ILE A 112 -20.07 2.56 -70.74
C ILE A 112 -19.53 1.19 -70.31
N SER A 113 -20.14 0.10 -70.76
CA SER A 113 -19.76 -1.29 -70.45
C SER A 113 -19.71 -1.58 -68.94
N GLU A 114 -20.71 -1.11 -68.20
CA GLU A 114 -20.79 -1.30 -66.74
C GLU A 114 -22.02 -2.12 -66.34
N ASP A 115 -21.85 -3.01 -65.36
CA ASP A 115 -22.89 -3.88 -64.82
C ASP A 115 -23.35 -3.40 -63.44
N TYR A 116 -24.67 -3.33 -63.25
CA TYR A 116 -25.29 -2.79 -62.04
C TYR A 116 -26.30 -3.75 -61.43
N VAL A 117 -26.30 -3.78 -60.09
CA VAL A 117 -27.34 -4.41 -59.26
C VAL A 117 -28.00 -3.32 -58.44
N ARG A 118 -29.29 -3.07 -58.68
CA ARG A 118 -30.09 -2.16 -57.86
C ARG A 118 -31.01 -2.96 -56.96
N ILE A 119 -30.91 -2.73 -55.67
CA ILE A 119 -31.72 -3.34 -54.62
C ILE A 119 -32.52 -2.21 -53.98
N SER A 120 -33.83 -2.38 -53.80
CA SER A 120 -34.68 -1.31 -53.27
C SER A 120 -35.81 -1.86 -52.38
N GLY A 121 -36.15 -1.07 -51.36
CA GLY A 121 -37.17 -1.34 -50.35
C GLY A 121 -36.66 -2.25 -49.22
N ARG A 122 -36.53 -1.69 -48.02
CA ARG A 122 -36.15 -2.40 -46.77
C ARG A 122 -34.94 -3.33 -46.97
N VAL A 123 -33.89 -2.76 -47.55
CA VAL A 123 -32.70 -3.51 -47.94
C VAL A 123 -31.89 -3.81 -46.68
N LYS A 124 -31.56 -5.08 -46.47
CA LYS A 124 -30.60 -5.52 -45.46
C LYS A 124 -29.57 -6.43 -46.11
N LEU A 125 -28.32 -5.99 -46.13
CA LEU A 125 -27.17 -6.72 -46.66
C LEU A 125 -26.24 -7.12 -45.53
N ILE A 126 -25.68 -8.32 -45.62
CA ILE A 126 -24.57 -8.76 -44.76
C ILE A 126 -23.39 -9.07 -45.68
N VAL A 127 -22.27 -8.39 -45.48
CA VAL A 127 -21.01 -8.63 -46.17
C VAL A 127 -20.05 -9.26 -45.15
N LYS A 128 -19.63 -10.50 -45.37
CA LYS A 128 -18.67 -11.20 -44.50
C LYS A 128 -17.30 -11.26 -45.16
N GLN A 129 -16.26 -10.87 -44.43
CA GLN A 129 -14.86 -11.14 -44.77
C GLN A 129 -14.38 -12.33 -43.95
N VAL A 130 -14.09 -13.45 -44.62
CA VAL A 130 -13.79 -14.72 -43.94
C VAL A 130 -12.38 -14.71 -43.34
N SER A 131 -11.42 -14.07 -44.00
CA SER A 131 -10.02 -13.95 -43.55
C SER A 131 -9.87 -13.11 -42.28
N LEU A 132 -10.64 -12.02 -42.15
CA LEU A 132 -10.56 -11.06 -41.04
C LEU A 132 -11.57 -11.32 -39.92
N ASN A 133 -12.44 -12.33 -40.07
CA ASN A 133 -13.56 -12.61 -39.15
C ASN A 133 -14.47 -11.38 -38.91
N THR A 134 -14.55 -10.47 -39.89
CA THR A 134 -15.34 -9.23 -39.82
C THR A 134 -16.69 -9.42 -40.50
N THR A 135 -17.76 -8.95 -39.85
CA THR A 135 -19.11 -8.93 -40.43
C THR A 135 -19.60 -7.50 -40.57
N HIS A 136 -20.00 -7.12 -41.78
CA HIS A 136 -20.59 -5.81 -42.07
C HIS A 136 -22.07 -5.97 -42.38
N THR A 137 -22.93 -5.22 -41.69
CA THR A 137 -24.37 -5.18 -41.94
C THR A 137 -24.75 -3.81 -42.47
N ILE A 138 -25.47 -3.74 -43.59
CA ILE A 138 -25.95 -2.50 -44.20
C ILE A 138 -27.47 -2.56 -44.29
N GLU A 139 -28.16 -1.62 -43.65
CA GLU A 139 -29.59 -1.39 -43.79
C GLU A 139 -29.82 -0.07 -44.54
N ALA A 140 -30.70 -0.06 -45.56
CA ALA A 140 -31.01 1.14 -46.35
C ALA A 140 -32.33 1.02 -47.14
N ASP A 141 -32.82 2.14 -47.68
CA ASP A 141 -33.97 2.17 -48.59
C ASP A 141 -33.63 1.69 -50.00
N SER A 142 -32.43 2.00 -50.49
CA SER A 142 -31.93 1.55 -51.79
C SER A 142 -30.42 1.33 -51.74
N VAL A 143 -29.95 0.26 -52.37
CA VAL A 143 -28.52 0.00 -52.58
C VAL A 143 -28.28 -0.20 -54.07
N LEU A 144 -27.32 0.53 -54.63
CA LEU A 144 -26.84 0.37 -55.99
C LEU A 144 -25.42 -0.17 -55.93
N PHE A 145 -25.19 -1.36 -56.49
CA PHE A 145 -23.88 -1.98 -56.58
C PHE A 145 -23.43 -1.98 -58.03
N ASN A 146 -22.34 -1.28 -58.33
CA ASN A 146 -21.66 -1.34 -59.62
C ASN A 146 -20.64 -2.49 -59.55
N GLN A 147 -20.89 -3.55 -60.32
CA GLN A 147 -20.05 -4.75 -60.34
C GLN A 147 -18.76 -4.55 -61.14
N THR A 148 -18.69 -3.51 -61.97
CA THR A 148 -17.50 -3.20 -62.78
C THR A 148 -16.46 -2.42 -61.98
N THR A 149 -16.91 -1.51 -61.11
CA THR A 149 -16.04 -0.68 -60.26
C THR A 149 -15.96 -1.17 -58.82
N ASP A 150 -16.67 -2.24 -58.46
CA ASP A 150 -16.84 -2.76 -57.10
C ASP A 150 -17.30 -1.69 -56.09
N THR A 151 -18.06 -0.69 -56.54
CA THR A 151 -18.56 0.39 -55.68
C THR A 151 -20.02 0.15 -55.30
N MET A 152 -20.32 0.21 -54.02
CA MET A 152 -21.66 0.10 -53.48
C MET A 152 -22.11 1.47 -52.94
N THR A 153 -23.29 1.90 -53.34
CA THR A 153 -23.92 3.14 -52.90
C THR A 153 -25.25 2.81 -52.25
N ALA A 154 -25.33 2.97 -50.93
CA ALA A 154 -26.57 2.94 -50.17
C ALA A 154 -27.15 4.36 -50.06
N SER A 155 -28.48 4.47 -50.11
CA SER A 155 -29.21 5.73 -50.01
C SER A 155 -30.50 5.54 -49.19
N GLY A 156 -30.75 6.48 -48.28
CA GLY A 156 -31.96 6.56 -47.44
C GLY A 156 -31.90 5.66 -46.21
N ASN A 157 -32.06 6.27 -45.02
CA ASN A 157 -32.10 5.62 -43.71
C ASN A 157 -30.98 4.58 -43.52
N ILE A 158 -29.73 5.01 -43.74
CA ILE A 158 -28.60 4.08 -43.76
C ILE A 158 -28.16 3.79 -42.33
N ILE A 159 -28.05 2.50 -42.00
CA ILE A 159 -27.40 2.01 -40.78
C ILE A 159 -26.35 1.00 -41.22
N TYR A 160 -25.09 1.30 -40.96
CA TYR A 160 -23.95 0.44 -41.22
C TYR A 160 -23.33 -0.03 -39.91
N ILE A 161 -23.28 -1.34 -39.70
CA ILE A 161 -22.73 -1.95 -38.50
C ILE A 161 -21.53 -2.80 -38.90
N LYS A 162 -20.35 -2.49 -38.36
CA LYS A 162 -19.14 -3.31 -38.45
C LYS A 162 -18.96 -4.07 -37.14
N GLU A 163 -18.83 -5.39 -37.21
CA GLU A 163 -18.57 -6.27 -36.06
C GLU A 163 -17.26 -7.03 -36.27
N GLU A 164 -16.29 -6.82 -35.38
CA GLU A 164 -14.94 -7.38 -35.44
C GLU A 164 -14.48 -7.79 -34.03
N ASN A 165 -14.17 -9.07 -33.81
CA ASN A 165 -13.70 -9.59 -32.52
C ASN A 165 -14.54 -9.25 -31.27
N GLY A 166 -15.82 -8.92 -31.43
CA GLY A 166 -16.73 -8.53 -30.35
C GLY A 166 -16.95 -7.02 -30.22
N ASN A 167 -16.13 -6.20 -30.89
CA ASN A 167 -16.31 -4.75 -30.98
C ASN A 167 -17.31 -4.43 -32.10
N LYS A 168 -18.28 -3.56 -31.79
CA LYS A 168 -19.37 -3.16 -32.70
C LYS A 168 -19.28 -1.66 -32.96
N GLU A 169 -18.99 -1.27 -34.20
CA GLU A 169 -19.06 0.12 -34.66
C GLU A 169 -20.34 0.34 -35.46
N GLU A 170 -21.06 1.40 -35.14
CA GLU A 170 -22.32 1.76 -35.81
C GLU A 170 -22.19 3.14 -36.43
N TYR A 171 -22.50 3.21 -37.74
CA TYR A 171 -22.48 4.40 -38.56
C TYR A 171 -23.87 4.63 -39.14
N SER A 172 -24.32 5.88 -39.18
CA SER A 172 -25.60 6.26 -39.76
C SER A 172 -25.44 7.38 -40.80
N GLY A 173 -26.40 7.53 -41.72
CA GLY A 173 -26.40 8.66 -42.65
C GLY A 173 -27.39 8.61 -43.82
N ASP A 174 -27.35 9.63 -44.67
CA ASP A 174 -28.25 9.78 -45.82
C ASP A 174 -27.77 9.03 -47.07
N ASN A 175 -26.46 9.09 -47.34
CA ASN A 175 -25.81 8.42 -48.46
C ASN A 175 -24.48 7.84 -48.02
N PHE A 176 -24.25 6.57 -48.35
CA PHE A 176 -23.01 5.87 -48.04
C PHE A 176 -22.49 5.23 -49.32
N THR A 177 -21.30 5.64 -49.74
CA THR A 177 -20.62 5.05 -50.90
C THR A 177 -19.31 4.46 -50.46
N PHE A 178 -19.07 3.19 -50.75
CA PHE A 178 -17.81 2.54 -50.44
C PHE A 178 -17.39 1.56 -51.55
N ASN A 179 -16.11 1.29 -51.65
CA ASN A 179 -15.59 0.23 -52.49
C ASN A 179 -15.55 -1.08 -51.70
N VAL A 180 -16.09 -2.15 -52.28
CA VAL A 180 -16.26 -3.45 -51.60
C VAL A 180 -14.93 -4.18 -51.42
N GLN A 181 -13.89 -3.87 -52.21
CA GLN A 181 -12.58 -4.51 -52.09
C GLN A 181 -11.73 -3.90 -50.96
N ASN A 182 -11.64 -2.56 -50.90
CA ASN A 182 -10.73 -1.86 -49.97
C ASN A 182 -11.44 -1.06 -48.87
N TRP A 183 -12.77 -1.09 -48.82
CA TRP A 183 -13.61 -0.40 -47.83
C TRP A 183 -13.42 1.11 -47.71
N LYS A 184 -12.70 1.74 -48.67
CA LYS A 184 -12.63 3.19 -48.79
C LYS A 184 -14.00 3.73 -49.13
N GLY A 185 -14.46 4.73 -48.40
CA GLY A 185 -15.82 5.21 -48.56
C GLY A 185 -16.07 6.59 -47.97
N VAL A 186 -17.23 7.13 -48.32
CA VAL A 186 -17.73 8.41 -47.84
C VAL A 186 -19.17 8.24 -47.40
N ILE A 187 -19.46 8.69 -46.17
CA ILE A 187 -20.81 8.86 -45.65
C ILE A 187 -21.11 10.36 -45.69
N LEU A 188 -22.24 10.74 -46.30
CA LEU A 188 -22.72 12.11 -46.34
C LEU A 188 -23.78 12.32 -45.29
N LYS A 189 -23.67 13.41 -44.52
CA LYS A 189 -24.52 13.73 -43.37
C LYS A 189 -24.70 12.53 -42.46
N GLY A 190 -23.58 12.07 -41.92
CA GLY A 190 -23.57 10.88 -41.09
C GLY A 190 -23.01 11.14 -39.70
N ASP A 191 -23.21 10.14 -38.85
CA ASP A 191 -22.63 10.05 -37.53
C ASP A 191 -22.14 8.63 -37.25
N PHE A 192 -21.22 8.49 -36.30
CA PHE A 192 -20.78 7.21 -35.76
C PHE A 192 -20.50 7.28 -34.27
N LYS A 193 -20.68 6.15 -33.58
CA LYS A 193 -20.49 6.00 -32.13
C LYS A 193 -19.24 5.17 -31.82
N ARG A 194 -18.50 5.56 -30.79
CA ARG A 194 -17.30 4.85 -30.32
C ARG A 194 -17.20 4.87 -28.79
N THR A 195 -17.02 3.71 -28.15
CA THR A 195 -16.79 3.60 -26.70
C THR A 195 -15.30 3.69 -26.37
N GLN A 196 -14.95 4.40 -25.30
CA GLN A 196 -13.58 4.59 -24.79
C GLN A 196 -13.56 4.54 -23.27
N GLU A 197 -12.52 3.95 -22.70
CA GLU A 197 -12.29 3.95 -21.25
C GLU A 197 -11.70 5.30 -20.83
N VAL A 198 -12.46 6.08 -20.05
CA VAL A 198 -12.02 7.32 -19.42
C VAL A 198 -12.12 7.12 -17.91
N ASN A 199 -10.99 7.19 -17.19
CA ASN A 199 -10.93 6.98 -15.73
C ASN A 199 -11.59 5.68 -15.23
N LYS A 200 -11.32 4.56 -15.91
CA LYS A 200 -11.84 3.23 -15.57
C LYS A 200 -13.37 3.13 -15.73
N GLN A 201 -13.96 4.01 -16.54
CA GLN A 201 -15.36 4.00 -16.94
C GLN A 201 -15.47 4.05 -18.47
N ASP A 202 -16.31 3.19 -19.03
CA ASP A 202 -16.59 3.18 -20.47
C ASP A 202 -17.53 4.35 -20.83
N MET A 203 -17.05 5.30 -21.64
CA MET A 203 -17.82 6.42 -22.18
C MET A 203 -18.00 6.30 -23.69
N GLU A 204 -19.20 6.59 -24.19
CA GLU A 204 -19.50 6.59 -25.64
C GLU A 204 -19.39 8.00 -26.23
N PHE A 205 -18.59 8.14 -27.28
CA PHE A 205 -18.43 9.37 -28.06
C PHE A 205 -19.14 9.27 -29.40
N ILE A 206 -19.87 10.32 -29.76
CA ILE A 206 -20.59 10.52 -31.01
C ILE A 206 -19.80 11.50 -31.87
N PHE A 207 -19.52 11.07 -33.10
CA PHE A 207 -18.83 11.83 -34.13
C PHE A 207 -19.80 12.09 -35.26
N SER A 208 -19.96 13.34 -35.68
CA SER A 208 -20.86 13.69 -36.80
C SER A 208 -20.15 14.58 -37.80
N GLY A 209 -20.58 14.55 -39.07
CA GLY A 209 -20.04 15.45 -40.08
C GLY A 209 -20.86 15.49 -41.37
N ASP A 210 -20.70 16.58 -42.12
CA ASP A 210 -21.30 16.72 -43.45
C ASP A 210 -20.77 15.66 -44.43
N ALA A 211 -19.49 15.31 -44.28
CA ALA A 211 -18.87 14.19 -44.98
C ALA A 211 -17.86 13.49 -44.06
N ILE A 212 -18.11 12.21 -43.78
CA ILE A 212 -17.17 11.32 -43.08
C ILE A 212 -16.48 10.48 -44.15
N LYS A 213 -15.16 10.63 -44.30
CA LYS A 213 -14.35 9.92 -45.28
C LYS A 213 -13.50 8.88 -44.57
N LYS A 214 -13.67 7.61 -44.93
CA LYS A 214 -12.81 6.52 -44.50
C LYS A 214 -11.77 6.22 -45.59
N GLY A 215 -10.51 6.35 -45.21
CA GLY A 215 -9.34 6.03 -46.04
C GLY A 215 -8.93 4.55 -45.95
N GLU A 216 -7.72 4.24 -46.41
CA GLU A 216 -7.11 2.92 -46.17
C GLU A 216 -6.67 2.82 -44.70
N GLY A 217 -6.93 1.68 -44.04
CA GLY A 217 -6.70 1.52 -42.60
C GLY A 217 -7.71 2.29 -41.73
N ASP A 218 -7.23 2.87 -40.63
CA ASP A 218 -8.07 3.46 -39.57
C ASP A 218 -8.21 5.00 -39.63
N VAL A 219 -7.47 5.68 -40.51
CA VAL A 219 -8.00 6.49 -41.62
C VAL A 219 -9.39 7.16 -41.56
N VAL A 220 -9.75 8.05 -40.63
CA VAL A 220 -11.06 8.78 -40.70
C VAL A 220 -10.89 10.30 -40.76
N VAL A 221 -11.57 10.95 -41.71
CA VAL A 221 -11.61 12.42 -41.85
C VAL A 221 -13.04 12.92 -41.84
N LEU A 222 -13.34 13.86 -40.94
CA LEU A 222 -14.65 14.52 -40.84
C LEU A 222 -14.55 15.95 -41.39
N ASP A 223 -15.32 16.27 -42.43
CA ASP A 223 -15.54 17.65 -42.91
C ASP A 223 -16.72 18.27 -42.16
N GLN A 224 -16.56 19.49 -41.62
CA GLN A 224 -17.53 20.12 -40.70
C GLN A 224 -17.91 19.17 -39.56
N GLY A 225 -16.89 18.66 -38.86
CA GLY A 225 -17.05 17.61 -37.87
C GLY A 225 -17.48 18.14 -36.50
N SER A 226 -18.25 17.35 -35.76
CA SER A 226 -18.56 17.58 -34.35
C SER A 226 -18.29 16.34 -33.50
N ILE A 227 -17.79 16.54 -32.28
CA ILE A 227 -17.53 15.48 -31.28
C ILE A 227 -18.28 15.80 -29.98
N THR A 228 -18.98 14.82 -29.41
CA THR A 228 -19.67 14.91 -28.10
C THR A 228 -19.77 13.53 -27.45
N SER A 229 -19.85 13.43 -26.12
CA SER A 229 -20.24 12.18 -25.40
C SER A 229 -21.72 12.17 -24.98
N CYS A 230 -22.48 13.20 -25.35
CA CYS A 230 -23.88 13.35 -24.99
C CYS A 230 -24.78 12.85 -26.14
N GLU A 231 -25.72 11.94 -25.83
CA GLU A 231 -26.64 11.34 -26.82
C GLU A 231 -27.84 12.22 -27.21
N GLU A 232 -28.04 13.38 -26.57
CA GLU A 232 -29.17 14.26 -26.86
C GLU A 232 -29.02 15.00 -28.20
N GLU A 233 -30.16 15.35 -28.84
CA GLU A 233 -30.18 16.11 -30.11
C GLU A 233 -29.47 17.48 -29.99
N GLU A 234 -29.54 18.11 -28.81
CA GLU A 234 -28.80 19.33 -28.48
C GLU A 234 -27.77 19.01 -27.37
N PRO A 235 -26.52 18.66 -27.71
CA PRO A 235 -25.57 18.17 -26.72
C PRO A 235 -25.10 19.29 -25.77
N HIS A 236 -24.91 18.95 -24.50
CA HIS A 236 -24.45 19.88 -23.46
C HIS A 236 -23.07 20.45 -23.72
N TYR A 237 -22.24 19.74 -24.47
CA TYR A 237 -21.00 20.24 -25.01
C TYR A 237 -20.77 19.62 -26.39
N ARG A 238 -19.99 20.30 -27.23
CA ARG A 238 -19.46 19.69 -28.45
C ARG A 238 -18.23 20.44 -28.92
N ILE A 239 -17.32 19.71 -29.55
CA ILE A 239 -16.21 20.31 -30.28
C ILE A 239 -16.62 20.35 -31.74
N GLU A 240 -16.88 21.54 -32.29
CA GLU A 240 -17.10 21.71 -33.72
C GLU A 240 -15.79 22.11 -34.39
N ALA A 241 -15.49 21.54 -35.54
CA ALA A 241 -14.30 21.90 -36.29
C ALA A 241 -14.55 21.87 -37.79
N LYS A 242 -13.84 22.72 -38.52
CA LYS A 242 -13.87 22.69 -39.99
C LYS A 242 -13.42 21.34 -40.52
N LYS A 243 -12.42 20.74 -39.87
CA LYS A 243 -11.91 19.41 -40.20
C LYS A 243 -11.35 18.72 -38.97
N ILE A 244 -11.68 17.45 -38.82
CA ILE A 244 -11.12 16.55 -37.81
C ILE A 244 -10.47 15.39 -38.55
N TRP A 245 -9.23 15.07 -38.20
CA TRP A 245 -8.51 13.91 -38.72
C TRP A 245 -8.28 12.94 -37.58
N ILE A 246 -8.64 11.69 -37.77
CA ILE A 246 -8.28 10.55 -36.94
C ILE A 246 -7.36 9.70 -37.81
N LEU A 247 -6.05 9.78 -37.57
CA LEU A 247 -5.03 9.25 -38.48
C LEU A 247 -4.54 7.86 -38.05
N GLY A 248 -4.73 7.48 -36.79
CA GLY A 248 -4.30 6.21 -36.23
C GLY A 248 -4.44 6.17 -34.69
N PRO A 249 -3.90 5.14 -34.03
CA PRO A 249 -3.85 5.04 -32.56
C PRO A 249 -3.08 6.18 -31.92
N ASP A 250 -3.71 6.83 -30.95
CA ASP A 250 -3.33 8.10 -30.30
C ASP A 250 -3.00 9.27 -31.27
N GLU A 251 -3.34 9.20 -32.56
CA GLU A 251 -3.03 10.25 -33.55
C GLU A 251 -4.29 10.91 -34.11
N TRP A 252 -4.45 12.21 -33.82
CA TRP A 252 -5.54 12.98 -34.37
C TRP A 252 -5.24 14.47 -34.43
N ALA A 253 -6.01 15.19 -35.24
CA ALA A 253 -5.85 16.62 -35.41
C ALA A 253 -7.19 17.33 -35.61
N ILE A 254 -7.21 18.60 -35.24
CA ILE A 254 -8.34 19.52 -35.43
C ILE A 254 -7.85 20.76 -36.19
N LEU A 255 -8.61 21.20 -37.19
CA LEU A 255 -8.42 22.50 -37.82
C LEU A 255 -9.64 23.39 -37.57
N ASN A 256 -9.40 24.60 -37.07
CA ASN A 256 -10.41 25.57 -36.67
C ASN A 256 -11.47 24.95 -35.76
N GLY A 257 -11.03 24.30 -34.69
CA GLY A 257 -11.89 23.77 -33.64
C GLY A 257 -12.44 24.88 -32.76
N ALA A 258 -13.66 24.72 -32.29
CA ALA A 258 -14.23 25.50 -31.21
C ALA A 258 -14.94 24.55 -30.25
N LEU A 259 -14.55 24.62 -28.97
CA LEU A 259 -15.27 23.95 -27.91
C LEU A 259 -16.50 24.79 -27.57
N TYR A 260 -17.68 24.21 -27.76
CA TYR A 260 -18.95 24.76 -27.36
C TYR A 260 -19.42 24.09 -26.07
N ILE A 261 -19.82 24.89 -25.09
CA ILE A 261 -20.66 24.43 -23.98
C ILE A 261 -22.09 24.91 -24.28
N GLY A 262 -22.97 23.97 -24.57
CA GLY A 262 -24.28 24.20 -25.18
C GLY A 262 -24.16 24.96 -26.49
N HIS A 263 -24.49 26.25 -26.47
CA HIS A 263 -24.44 27.13 -27.65
C HIS A 263 -23.31 28.17 -27.59
N ILE A 264 -22.51 28.17 -26.52
CA ILE A 264 -21.51 29.21 -26.24
C ILE A 264 -20.11 28.66 -26.59
N PRO A 265 -19.37 29.26 -27.54
CA PRO A 265 -17.98 28.89 -27.78
C PRO A 265 -17.12 29.42 -26.64
N VAL A 266 -16.44 28.52 -25.92
CA VAL A 266 -15.59 28.86 -24.76
C VAL A 266 -14.11 28.87 -25.08
N LEU A 267 -13.67 28.02 -26.02
CA LEU A 267 -12.28 27.92 -26.45
C LEU A 267 -12.21 27.75 -27.97
N TYR A 268 -11.39 28.58 -28.61
CA TYR A 268 -11.10 28.46 -30.05
C TYR A 268 -9.69 27.92 -30.27
N ILE A 269 -9.59 26.89 -31.10
CA ILE A 269 -8.38 26.12 -31.39
C ILE A 269 -8.12 26.25 -32.89
N PRO A 270 -7.22 27.14 -33.32
CA PRO A 270 -6.96 27.35 -34.75
C PRO A 270 -6.42 26.08 -35.43
N PHE A 271 -5.53 25.36 -34.73
CA PHE A 271 -5.02 24.06 -35.15
C PHE A 271 -4.53 23.30 -33.91
N TYR A 272 -4.87 22.02 -33.80
CA TYR A 272 -4.36 21.10 -32.79
C TYR A 272 -3.97 19.79 -33.47
N HIS A 273 -2.87 19.19 -33.04
CA HIS A 273 -2.37 17.93 -33.55
C HIS A 273 -1.76 17.16 -32.39
N LEU A 274 -2.41 16.07 -31.99
CA LEU A 274 -1.84 15.10 -31.07
C LEU A 274 -1.05 14.08 -31.92
N PRO A 275 0.30 14.08 -31.84
CA PRO A 275 1.09 13.08 -32.53
C PRO A 275 0.88 11.72 -31.88
N GLY A 276 0.57 10.68 -32.66
CA GLY A 276 0.49 9.31 -32.14
C GLY A 276 1.85 8.67 -31.88
N ASN A 277 2.94 9.28 -32.35
CA ASN A 277 4.30 8.81 -32.19
C ASN A 277 5.04 9.67 -31.17
N ASP A 278 5.56 9.03 -30.12
CA ASP A 278 6.35 9.69 -29.08
C ASP A 278 7.74 10.07 -29.59
N LEU A 279 8.34 11.11 -29.02
CA LEU A 279 9.77 11.36 -29.19
C LEU A 279 10.56 10.30 -28.42
N PHE A 280 11.73 9.87 -28.93
CA PHE A 280 12.59 8.94 -28.17
C PHE A 280 13.20 9.58 -26.91
N PHE A 281 13.10 10.90 -26.77
CA PHE A 281 13.46 11.69 -25.59
C PHE A 281 12.29 12.57 -25.17
N ASN A 282 12.20 12.87 -23.88
CA ASN A 282 11.06 13.57 -23.28
C ASN A 282 11.50 14.97 -22.85
N PRO A 283 11.38 16.01 -23.69
CA PRO A 283 11.71 17.37 -23.31
C PRO A 283 10.57 18.00 -22.49
N VAL A 284 10.92 18.73 -21.44
CA VAL A 284 10.03 19.53 -20.60
C VAL A 284 10.62 20.93 -20.51
N ILE A 285 9.80 21.96 -20.76
CA ILE A 285 10.19 23.36 -20.66
C ILE A 285 9.34 24.00 -19.56
N GLY A 286 9.92 24.84 -18.72
CA GLY A 286 9.14 25.53 -17.70
C GLY A 286 9.92 26.67 -17.08
N ASP A 287 9.37 27.25 -16.02
CA ASP A 287 10.07 28.22 -15.20
C ASP A 287 9.80 28.00 -13.71
N GLU A 288 10.86 28.16 -12.91
CA GLU A 288 10.79 28.11 -11.45
C GLU A 288 11.36 29.41 -10.86
N SER A 289 10.79 29.90 -9.76
CA SER A 289 11.24 31.11 -9.08
C SER A 289 12.74 31.09 -8.77
N ARG A 290 13.26 29.99 -8.23
CA ARG A 290 14.68 29.86 -7.86
C ARG A 290 15.59 29.50 -9.05
N ARG A 291 15.26 28.43 -9.79
CA ARG A 291 16.12 27.90 -10.86
C ARG A 291 16.01 28.68 -12.18
N GLY A 292 14.96 29.48 -12.34
CA GLY A 292 14.62 30.24 -13.54
C GLY A 292 13.98 29.36 -14.62
N TYR A 293 13.95 29.86 -15.86
CA TYR A 293 13.56 29.08 -17.02
C TYR A 293 14.43 27.83 -17.15
N TYR A 294 13.81 26.69 -17.43
CA TYR A 294 14.50 25.42 -17.59
C TYR A 294 14.07 24.66 -18.83
N ILE A 295 15.00 23.84 -19.33
CA ILE A 295 14.74 22.78 -20.29
C ILE A 295 15.30 21.50 -19.66
N GLN A 296 14.43 20.54 -19.43
CA GLN A 296 14.74 19.24 -18.86
C GLN A 296 14.51 18.21 -19.96
N THR A 297 15.39 17.23 -20.13
CA THR A 297 15.10 16.12 -21.03
C THR A 297 15.52 14.77 -20.49
N THR A 298 14.66 13.77 -20.68
CA THR A 298 14.90 12.40 -20.25
C THR A 298 14.82 11.45 -21.45
N THR A 299 15.89 10.71 -21.70
CA THR A 299 15.98 9.67 -22.74
C THR A 299 16.08 8.30 -22.08
N TYR A 300 15.21 7.36 -22.46
CA TYR A 300 15.27 5.99 -21.99
C TYR A 300 16.25 5.20 -22.87
N LEU A 301 17.36 4.74 -22.29
CA LEU A 301 18.33 3.85 -22.95
C LEU A 301 17.91 2.38 -22.83
N LEU A 302 17.16 2.05 -21.77
CA LEU A 302 16.53 0.77 -21.51
C LEU A 302 15.20 1.02 -20.80
N GLY A 303 14.19 0.20 -21.10
CA GLY A 303 12.83 0.37 -20.57
C GLY A 303 12.05 1.45 -21.32
N LYS A 304 10.80 1.65 -20.90
CA LYS A 304 9.89 2.66 -21.46
C LYS A 304 9.48 3.66 -20.38
N LYS A 305 9.05 4.84 -20.81
CA LYS A 305 8.35 5.79 -19.95
C LYS A 305 7.06 5.13 -19.43
N GLN A 306 6.80 5.27 -18.13
CA GLN A 306 5.53 4.84 -17.56
C GLN A 306 4.55 5.99 -17.74
N ASN A 307 3.37 5.71 -18.29
CA ASN A 307 2.29 6.68 -18.37
C ASN A 307 1.83 6.96 -16.94
N SER A 308 1.92 8.21 -16.51
CA SER A 308 1.37 8.66 -15.25
C SER A 308 -0.16 8.76 -15.37
N GLU A 309 -0.90 8.52 -14.28
CA GLU A 309 -2.37 8.75 -14.25
C GLU A 309 -2.74 10.22 -14.53
N GLU A 310 -1.76 11.14 -14.57
CA GLU A 310 -1.94 12.57 -14.90
C GLU A 310 -1.68 12.91 -16.39
N ASP A 311 -1.28 11.92 -17.22
CA ASP A 311 -0.95 12.10 -18.65
C ASP A 311 -2.18 12.28 -19.57
N ASP A 312 -3.38 12.43 -19.01
CA ASP A 312 -4.55 12.81 -19.78
C ASP A 312 -4.37 14.24 -20.29
N SER A 313 -3.94 14.35 -21.54
CA SER A 313 -3.98 15.61 -22.27
C SER A 313 -5.39 16.19 -22.18
N PHE A 314 -5.50 17.52 -22.11
CA PHE A 314 -6.77 18.25 -21.99
C PHE A 314 -7.86 17.85 -23.00
N PHE A 315 -7.51 17.18 -24.09
CA PHE A 315 -8.44 16.68 -25.07
C PHE A 315 -8.58 15.16 -24.97
N ILE A 316 -9.84 14.69 -24.98
CA ILE A 316 -10.25 13.28 -25.01
C ILE A 316 -9.31 12.49 -25.95
N ASN A 317 -8.68 11.44 -25.44
CA ASN A 317 -7.81 10.59 -26.24
C ASN A 317 -8.68 9.66 -27.11
N ILE A 318 -9.02 10.14 -28.31
CA ILE A 318 -10.09 9.59 -29.17
C ILE A 318 -9.67 8.34 -29.97
N ALA A 319 -8.45 7.86 -29.80
CA ALA A 319 -7.88 6.85 -30.66
C ALA A 319 -7.82 5.46 -30.02
N ASP A 320 -7.63 4.42 -30.84
CA ASP A 320 -7.72 3.02 -30.40
C ASP A 320 -6.64 2.67 -29.37
N SER A 321 -7.07 2.33 -28.16
CA SER A 321 -6.23 1.72 -27.11
C SER A 321 -6.19 0.19 -27.20
N ASP A 322 -7.01 -0.42 -28.06
CA ASP A 322 -7.22 -1.87 -28.10
C ASP A 322 -6.20 -2.64 -28.95
N GLU A 323 -5.41 -1.98 -29.82
CA GLU A 323 -4.38 -2.70 -30.57
C GLU A 323 -3.01 -2.64 -29.86
N THR A 324 -2.32 -3.77 -29.87
CA THR A 324 -0.99 -3.91 -29.30
C THR A 324 0.05 -3.48 -30.32
N TYR A 325 0.82 -2.44 -29.98
CA TYR A 325 1.84 -1.86 -30.87
C TYR A 325 3.26 -2.17 -30.38
N LYS A 326 4.17 -2.34 -31.33
CA LYS A 326 5.61 -2.35 -31.09
C LYS A 326 6.17 -0.97 -31.45
N LEU A 327 6.96 -0.38 -30.55
CA LEU A 327 7.61 0.90 -30.80
C LEU A 327 8.93 0.69 -31.56
N VAL A 328 9.02 1.24 -32.77
CA VAL A 328 10.23 1.18 -33.60
C VAL A 328 10.83 2.59 -33.71
N PRO A 329 12.07 2.80 -33.26
CA PRO A 329 12.72 4.11 -33.40
C PRO A 329 13.03 4.38 -34.88
N GLN A 330 12.45 5.45 -35.42
CA GLN A 330 12.82 5.99 -36.73
C GLN A 330 13.12 7.49 -36.59
N GLY A 331 14.40 7.86 -36.72
CA GLY A 331 14.85 9.24 -36.53
C GLY A 331 14.65 9.73 -35.09
N LEU A 332 13.90 10.81 -34.91
CA LEU A 332 13.61 11.40 -33.58
C LEU A 332 12.34 10.84 -32.92
N TYR A 333 11.59 9.97 -33.62
CA TYR A 333 10.28 9.49 -33.19
C TYR A 333 10.28 7.97 -32.99
N LEU A 334 9.42 7.50 -32.10
CA LEU A 334 9.08 6.11 -31.85
C LEU A 334 7.77 5.81 -32.60
N PHE A 335 7.86 5.06 -33.68
CA PHE A 335 6.72 4.70 -34.51
C PHE A 335 6.02 3.47 -33.95
N LYS A 336 4.69 3.51 -33.89
CA LYS A 336 3.85 2.37 -33.51
C LYS A 336 3.63 1.46 -34.73
N GLU A 337 4.22 0.25 -34.73
CA GLU A 337 3.98 -0.79 -35.74
C GLU A 337 3.06 -1.89 -35.18
N LYS A 338 2.08 -2.36 -35.97
CA LYS A 338 1.21 -3.48 -35.58
C LYS A 338 2.05 -4.76 -35.44
N GLY A 339 2.01 -5.42 -34.28
CA GLY A 339 2.81 -6.62 -34.01
C GLY A 339 2.46 -7.29 -32.67
N GLU A 340 3.08 -8.44 -32.38
CA GLU A 340 2.93 -9.07 -31.06
C GLU A 340 3.37 -8.08 -29.95
N PRO A 341 2.62 -8.00 -28.83
CA PRO A 341 2.97 -7.10 -27.74
C PRO A 341 4.40 -7.34 -27.31
N GLU A 342 5.21 -6.28 -27.32
CA GLU A 342 6.49 -6.32 -26.61
C GLU A 342 6.16 -6.69 -25.17
N LYS A 343 6.68 -7.85 -24.71
CA LYS A 343 6.55 -8.28 -23.31
C LYS A 343 6.84 -7.08 -22.45
N ASP A 344 5.87 -6.70 -21.59
CA ASP A 344 5.99 -5.55 -20.71
C ASP A 344 7.43 -5.46 -20.21
N ALA A 345 8.13 -4.43 -20.68
CA ALA A 345 9.43 -4.09 -20.13
C ALA A 345 9.17 -4.00 -18.64
N GLY A 346 9.77 -4.91 -17.86
CA GLY A 346 9.54 -4.97 -16.42
C GLY A 346 9.91 -3.63 -15.77
N SER A 347 9.97 -3.60 -14.44
CA SER A 347 10.45 -2.44 -13.67
C SER A 347 11.89 -1.98 -13.99
N ASP A 348 12.51 -2.52 -15.04
CA ASP A 348 13.88 -2.34 -15.44
C ASP A 348 13.99 -1.17 -16.42
N PHE A 349 14.73 -0.14 -16.01
CA PHE A 349 14.98 1.02 -16.85
C PHE A 349 16.40 1.56 -16.65
N ILE A 350 16.91 2.20 -17.70
CA ILE A 350 18.09 3.07 -17.63
C ILE A 350 17.72 4.35 -18.36
N LYS A 351 17.78 5.48 -17.66
CA LYS A 351 17.46 6.81 -18.17
C LYS A 351 18.71 7.68 -18.18
N TYR A 352 18.85 8.44 -19.25
CA TYR A 352 19.79 9.54 -19.38
C TYR A 352 19.05 10.86 -19.25
N LYS A 353 19.55 11.77 -18.40
CA LYS A 353 18.97 13.07 -18.12
C LYS A 353 19.92 14.17 -18.58
N LEU A 354 19.38 15.22 -19.19
CA LEU A 354 20.12 16.40 -19.60
C LEU A 354 19.29 17.66 -19.40
N ASP A 355 19.79 18.55 -18.56
CA ASP A 355 19.03 19.69 -18.07
C ASP A 355 19.83 20.97 -18.19
N TYR A 356 19.09 22.03 -18.44
CA TYR A 356 19.60 23.38 -18.43
C TYR A 356 18.65 24.30 -17.69
N TYR A 357 19.16 24.96 -16.67
CA TYR A 357 18.47 25.96 -15.86
C TYR A 357 19.14 27.31 -16.05
N SER A 358 18.36 28.34 -16.39
CA SER A 358 18.89 29.67 -16.72
C SER A 358 19.66 30.32 -15.55
N ARG A 359 19.19 30.18 -14.31
CA ARG A 359 19.87 30.70 -13.11
C ARG A 359 20.88 29.70 -12.53
N LEU A 360 20.48 28.44 -12.35
CA LEU A 360 21.28 27.41 -11.68
C LEU A 360 22.44 26.86 -12.52
N GLY A 361 22.28 26.61 -13.83
CA GLY A 361 23.31 26.00 -14.68
C GLY A 361 22.87 24.69 -15.33
N GLY A 362 23.82 23.84 -15.72
CA GLY A 362 23.56 22.58 -16.43
C GLY A 362 23.68 21.35 -15.54
N TYR A 363 22.87 20.32 -15.80
CA TYR A 363 22.92 19.04 -15.09
C TYR A 363 22.78 17.89 -16.07
N THR A 364 23.51 16.81 -15.83
CA THR A 364 23.33 15.56 -16.57
C THR A 364 23.44 14.39 -15.61
N ALA A 365 22.61 13.37 -15.81
CA ALA A 365 22.62 12.20 -14.96
C ALA A 365 22.33 10.91 -15.71
N LEU A 366 22.82 9.82 -15.17
CA LEU A 366 22.46 8.47 -15.57
C LEU A 366 21.80 7.77 -14.38
N GLU A 367 20.52 7.44 -14.52
CA GLU A 367 19.73 6.74 -13.52
C GLU A 367 19.34 5.37 -14.04
N GLY A 368 19.31 4.35 -13.20
CA GLY A 368 18.73 3.08 -13.57
C GLY A 368 18.25 2.26 -12.39
N SER A 369 17.24 1.43 -12.67
CA SER A 369 16.71 0.39 -11.81
C SER A 369 16.70 -0.89 -12.61
N LEU A 370 17.36 -1.96 -12.14
CA LEU A 370 17.43 -3.25 -12.81
C LEU A 370 17.09 -4.37 -11.83
N SER A 371 16.15 -5.24 -12.20
CA SER A 371 15.71 -6.37 -11.38
C SER A 371 16.85 -7.35 -11.17
N GLU A 372 17.60 -7.65 -12.22
CA GLU A 372 18.77 -8.52 -12.16
C GLU A 372 19.81 -8.14 -13.20
N LEU A 373 21.07 -8.03 -12.75
CA LEU A 373 22.23 -8.05 -13.62
C LEU A 373 23.19 -9.05 -12.98
N TRP A 374 23.70 -10.00 -13.77
CA TRP A 374 24.64 -11.03 -13.30
C TRP A 374 24.14 -11.83 -12.08
N LYS A 375 24.70 -11.59 -10.88
CA LYS A 375 24.26 -12.18 -9.60
C LYS A 375 23.67 -11.14 -8.65
N LEU A 376 23.64 -9.88 -9.07
CA LEU A 376 23.05 -8.78 -8.33
C LEU A 376 21.58 -8.66 -8.68
N LYS A 377 20.77 -8.43 -7.65
CA LYS A 377 19.33 -8.23 -7.75
C LYS A 377 18.97 -6.85 -7.22
N GLY A 378 17.93 -6.24 -7.78
CA GLY A 378 17.43 -4.93 -7.37
C GLY A 378 18.55 -3.89 -7.35
N ILE A 379 19.22 -3.73 -8.49
CA ILE A 379 20.27 -2.73 -8.68
C ILE A 379 19.60 -1.40 -8.91
N SER A 380 19.92 -0.40 -8.10
CA SER A 380 19.54 0.99 -8.32
C SER A 380 20.81 1.83 -8.40
N PHE A 381 20.86 2.75 -9.35
CA PHE A 381 21.96 3.68 -9.44
C PHE A 381 21.50 5.03 -9.95
N ASP A 382 22.13 6.09 -9.46
CA ASP A 382 21.92 7.48 -9.87
C ASP A 382 23.27 8.19 -9.84
N LEU A 383 23.79 8.53 -11.01
CA LEU A 383 25.07 9.22 -11.20
C LEU A 383 24.77 10.59 -11.82
N GLY A 384 24.90 11.66 -11.05
CA GLY A 384 24.65 13.03 -11.49
C GLY A 384 25.90 13.90 -11.51
N ILE A 385 26.03 14.76 -12.51
CA ILE A 385 27.05 15.81 -12.62
C ILE A 385 26.35 17.14 -12.92
N GLY A 386 26.62 18.15 -12.11
CA GLY A 386 26.04 19.49 -12.24
C GLY A 386 27.11 20.57 -12.33
N VAL A 387 27.10 21.36 -13.41
CA VAL A 387 27.90 22.58 -13.53
C VAL A 387 27.01 23.75 -13.12
N THR A 388 27.08 24.15 -11.85
CA THR A 388 26.14 25.11 -11.27
C THR A 388 26.76 26.45 -10.93
N ARG A 389 25.89 27.45 -10.82
CA ARG A 389 26.17 28.78 -10.27
C ARG A 389 25.44 28.93 -8.95
N SER A 390 25.97 29.76 -8.07
CA SER A 390 25.29 30.09 -6.82
C SER A 390 24.12 31.03 -7.06
N ILE A 391 23.04 30.83 -6.30
CA ILE A 391 21.81 31.60 -6.40
C ILE A 391 21.61 32.34 -5.09
N LYS A 392 21.48 33.65 -5.18
CA LYS A 392 21.16 34.55 -4.07
C LYS A 392 19.66 34.84 -4.08
N GLY A 393 18.98 34.57 -2.98
CA GLY A 393 17.57 34.91 -2.75
C GLY A 393 17.40 36.00 -1.70
N SER A 394 16.53 36.99 -1.96
CA SER A 394 16.08 37.96 -0.94
C SER A 394 14.65 38.41 -1.24
N GLY A 395 13.71 38.12 -0.33
CA GLY A 395 12.31 38.56 -0.46
C GLY A 395 11.57 37.98 -1.67
N GLY A 396 11.80 36.70 -2.00
CA GLY A 396 11.18 36.02 -3.14
C GLY A 396 11.84 36.25 -4.50
N VAL A 397 12.84 37.14 -4.58
CA VAL A 397 13.59 37.41 -5.81
C VAL A 397 14.93 36.66 -5.79
N TYR A 398 15.19 35.90 -6.86
CA TYR A 398 16.41 35.11 -7.02
C TYR A 398 17.28 35.62 -8.18
N THR A 399 18.59 35.73 -7.93
CA THR A 399 19.60 36.13 -8.92
C THR A 399 20.87 35.28 -8.79
N ASN A 400 21.59 35.06 -9.89
CA ASN A 400 22.88 34.38 -9.92
C ASN A 400 24.07 35.33 -10.10
N TYR A 401 23.83 36.64 -9.97
CA TYR A 401 24.84 37.70 -10.07
C TYR A 401 25.19 38.27 -8.71
N PHE A 402 26.50 38.42 -8.44
CA PHE A 402 27.04 38.84 -7.14
C PHE A 402 27.52 40.29 -7.11
N ASP A 403 27.94 40.84 -8.25
CA ASP A 403 28.34 42.25 -8.39
C ASP A 403 27.28 43.03 -9.17
N GLU A 404 26.79 44.13 -8.58
CA GLU A 404 25.79 45.04 -9.18
C GLU A 404 26.33 45.80 -10.41
N ASN A 405 27.65 45.96 -10.53
CA ASN A 405 28.28 46.71 -11.63
C ASN A 405 28.74 45.83 -12.80
N ASP A 406 29.24 44.63 -12.52
CA ASP A 406 29.90 43.78 -13.53
C ASP A 406 29.14 42.49 -13.88
N PHE A 407 27.98 42.22 -13.25
CA PHE A 407 27.13 41.03 -13.51
C PHE A 407 27.93 39.71 -13.55
N ILE A 408 28.83 39.52 -12.59
CA ILE A 408 29.68 38.32 -12.52
C ILE A 408 28.91 37.21 -11.78
N ALA A 409 28.80 36.04 -12.43
CA ALA A 409 28.25 34.82 -11.83
C ALA A 409 29.36 33.95 -11.23
N SER A 410 29.15 33.47 -10.01
CA SER A 410 30.05 32.54 -9.31
C SER A 410 29.74 31.10 -9.71
N TRP A 411 30.74 30.35 -10.20
CA TRP A 411 30.60 28.94 -10.58
C TRP A 411 31.09 28.03 -9.45
N ASN A 412 30.32 26.97 -9.19
CA ASN A 412 30.60 26.04 -8.11
C ASN A 412 31.54 24.92 -8.55
N GLY A 413 32.57 24.68 -7.75
CA GLY A 413 33.45 23.53 -7.85
C GLY A 413 33.29 22.60 -6.66
N SER A 414 33.77 21.37 -6.80
CA SER A 414 33.81 20.39 -5.71
C SER A 414 35.17 19.69 -5.65
N ASP A 415 35.38 18.89 -4.61
CA ASP A 415 36.52 17.99 -4.54
C ASP A 415 36.13 16.59 -5.05
N PHE A 416 37.01 15.98 -5.85
CA PHE A 416 36.90 14.61 -6.31
C PHE A 416 38.13 13.83 -5.84
N PHE A 417 38.04 13.25 -4.65
CA PHE A 417 39.10 12.42 -4.04
C PHE A 417 40.47 13.14 -3.99
N GLY A 418 40.50 14.38 -3.51
CA GLY A 418 41.69 15.22 -3.37
C GLY A 418 42.07 15.99 -4.65
N ALA A 419 41.23 15.96 -5.68
CA ALA A 419 41.39 16.78 -6.89
C ALA A 419 40.22 17.74 -7.04
N SER A 420 40.50 19.04 -7.10
CA SER A 420 39.47 20.05 -7.36
C SER A 420 38.92 19.94 -8.78
N VAL A 421 37.60 19.80 -8.91
CA VAL A 421 36.87 19.69 -10.17
C VAL A 421 35.87 20.83 -10.33
N PRO A 422 35.65 21.36 -11.56
CA PRO A 422 34.78 22.52 -11.81
C PRO A 422 33.29 22.15 -11.93
N PHE A 423 32.86 21.09 -11.26
CA PHE A 423 31.48 20.60 -11.27
C PHE A 423 31.15 19.94 -9.92
N ARG A 424 29.87 19.90 -9.58
CA ARG A 424 29.32 19.12 -8.46
C ARG A 424 28.91 17.74 -8.96
N TRP A 425 28.93 16.73 -8.09
CA TRP A 425 28.58 15.38 -8.47
C TRP A 425 27.88 14.63 -7.33
N GLY A 426 27.06 13.66 -7.70
CA GLY A 426 26.35 12.80 -6.78
C GLY A 426 26.32 11.37 -7.31
N LEU A 427 26.51 10.41 -6.41
CA LEU A 427 26.44 8.99 -6.71
C LEU A 427 25.57 8.32 -5.65
N SER A 428 24.50 7.68 -6.09
CA SER A 428 23.76 6.71 -5.31
C SER A 428 23.85 5.35 -5.99
N PHE A 429 24.10 4.31 -5.21
CA PHE A 429 24.25 2.95 -5.69
C PHE A 429 23.73 1.95 -4.66
N GLY A 430 22.73 1.18 -5.06
CA GLY A 430 22.11 0.12 -4.28
C GLY A 430 22.14 -1.20 -5.03
N PHE A 431 22.41 -2.30 -4.33
CA PHE A 431 22.20 -3.64 -4.88
C PHE A 431 21.97 -4.68 -3.79
N SER A 432 21.36 -5.80 -4.17
CA SER A 432 21.28 -7.01 -3.35
C SER A 432 22.11 -8.13 -3.96
N LEU A 433 23.02 -8.73 -3.19
CA LEU A 433 23.79 -9.91 -3.55
C LEU A 433 23.56 -11.00 -2.51
N LEU A 434 22.94 -12.12 -2.90
CA LEU A 434 22.55 -13.20 -1.98
C LEU A 434 21.67 -12.65 -0.84
N THR A 435 22.16 -12.70 0.39
CA THR A 435 21.49 -12.19 1.59
C THR A 435 22.00 -10.81 2.01
N PHE A 436 22.94 -10.23 1.27
CA PHE A 436 23.51 -8.92 1.54
C PHE A 436 22.84 -7.85 0.68
N LYS A 437 22.59 -6.70 1.27
CA LYS A 437 22.14 -5.48 0.62
C LYS A 437 23.18 -4.39 0.88
N LEU A 438 23.65 -3.76 -0.18
CA LEU A 438 24.53 -2.61 -0.12
C LEU A 438 23.72 -1.38 -0.49
N ASN A 439 23.88 -0.31 0.29
CA ASN A 439 23.44 1.02 -0.04
C ASN A 439 24.62 1.98 0.18
N PHE A 440 25.00 2.67 -0.89
CA PHE A 440 26.08 3.63 -0.93
C PHE A 440 25.56 4.93 -1.53
N GLU A 441 25.78 6.04 -0.84
CA GLU A 441 25.44 7.37 -1.35
C GLU A 441 26.57 8.35 -1.02
N TYR A 442 27.02 9.08 -2.01
CA TYR A 442 27.98 10.16 -1.84
C TYR A 442 27.52 11.38 -2.63
N LEU A 443 27.45 12.52 -1.95
CA LEU A 443 27.10 13.81 -2.52
C LEU A 443 28.24 14.78 -2.24
N THR A 444 28.53 15.69 -3.17
CA THR A 444 29.58 16.70 -2.96
C THR A 444 29.26 17.67 -1.83
N ASP A 445 27.97 18.00 -1.66
CA ASP A 445 27.49 19.00 -0.72
C ASP A 445 26.02 18.73 -0.34
N PRO A 446 25.54 19.27 0.79
CA PRO A 446 24.17 19.09 1.28
C PRO A 446 23.04 19.56 0.36
N TYR A 447 23.31 20.44 -0.61
CA TYR A 447 22.29 21.05 -1.48
C TYR A 447 22.11 20.32 -2.83
N PHE A 448 22.94 19.30 -3.10
CA PHE A 448 22.95 18.63 -4.41
C PHE A 448 21.58 18.01 -4.76
N ARG A 449 20.95 17.29 -3.83
CA ARG A 449 19.64 16.66 -4.05
C ARG A 449 18.54 17.70 -4.26
N SER A 450 18.44 18.71 -3.38
CA SER A 450 17.42 19.76 -3.48
C SER A 450 17.50 20.52 -4.81
N ASP A 451 18.69 20.65 -5.39
CA ASP A 451 18.88 21.34 -6.66
C ASP A 451 18.39 20.54 -7.88
N PHE A 452 18.39 19.20 -7.84
CA PHE A 452 18.18 18.34 -9.02
C PHE A 452 17.08 17.28 -8.91
N SER A 453 16.50 17.04 -7.72
CA SER A 453 15.52 15.97 -7.52
C SER A 453 14.10 16.32 -7.99
N GLY A 454 13.69 17.59 -7.92
CA GLY A 454 12.35 18.05 -8.32
C GLY A 454 12.28 18.35 -9.82
N ARG A 455 12.30 17.31 -10.65
CA ARG A 455 12.29 17.41 -12.11
C ARG A 455 11.07 16.69 -12.69
N GLU A 456 10.60 17.12 -13.85
CA GLU A 456 9.46 16.55 -14.55
C GLU A 456 9.91 15.76 -15.78
N GLU A 457 9.16 14.72 -16.15
CA GLU A 457 9.36 13.94 -17.38
C GLU A 457 8.18 14.09 -18.37
N ASN A 458 7.12 14.79 -17.95
CA ASN A 458 5.89 15.03 -18.71
C ASN A 458 5.76 16.52 -18.97
N PHE A 459 5.54 16.89 -20.23
CA PHE A 459 5.34 18.28 -20.62
C PHE A 459 3.88 18.51 -20.99
N ASP A 460 3.13 19.11 -20.07
CA ASP A 460 1.77 19.57 -20.35
C ASP A 460 1.84 20.97 -20.97
N TRP A 461 1.95 20.99 -22.30
CA TRP A 461 2.05 22.21 -23.10
C TRP A 461 0.86 23.15 -22.89
N LEU A 462 -0.34 22.61 -22.59
CA LEU A 462 -1.54 23.40 -22.43
C LEU A 462 -1.60 24.01 -21.03
N ASN A 463 -1.29 23.23 -19.98
CA ASN A 463 -1.13 23.78 -18.64
C ASN A 463 -0.07 24.88 -18.64
N TYR A 464 1.09 24.69 -19.24
CA TYR A 464 2.11 25.74 -19.34
C TYR A 464 1.62 27.03 -20.05
N LEU A 465 0.71 26.90 -21.02
CA LEU A 465 0.10 28.04 -21.74
C LEU A 465 -1.02 28.74 -20.96
N LEU A 466 -1.76 27.98 -20.15
CA LEU A 466 -2.93 28.44 -19.38
C LEU A 466 -2.58 28.82 -17.94
N SER A 467 -1.50 28.28 -17.36
CA SER A 467 -1.03 28.61 -16.02
C SER A 467 -0.01 29.74 -16.08
N GLN A 468 -0.49 30.98 -16.21
CA GLN A 468 0.38 32.11 -15.88
C GLN A 468 0.49 32.21 -14.35
N THR A 469 1.64 31.75 -13.85
CA THR A 469 2.22 32.06 -12.53
C THR A 469 1.32 31.78 -11.31
N THR A 470 1.38 30.55 -10.80
CA THR A 470 1.14 30.32 -9.37
C THR A 470 2.27 30.97 -8.58
N GLU A 471 1.95 31.89 -7.67
CA GLU A 471 2.89 32.36 -6.65
C GLU A 471 3.32 31.15 -5.80
N ASP A 472 4.52 30.62 -6.06
CA ASP A 472 5.12 29.61 -5.18
C ASP A 472 5.28 30.20 -3.78
N GLU A 473 4.51 29.67 -2.82
CA GLU A 473 4.78 29.84 -1.40
C GLU A 473 6.23 29.41 -1.12
N GLY A 474 7.00 30.28 -0.44
CA GLY A 474 8.45 30.20 -0.34
C GLY A 474 8.98 28.81 0.02
N VAL A 475 9.63 28.16 -0.96
CA VAL A 475 10.30 26.88 -0.79
C VAL A 475 11.45 27.04 0.21
N GLU A 476 11.33 26.47 1.40
CA GLU A 476 12.41 26.36 2.37
C GLU A 476 13.58 25.52 1.81
N GLU A 477 14.82 25.99 2.01
CA GLU A 477 16.04 25.29 1.60
C GLU A 477 16.27 24.02 2.45
N ASN A 478 15.73 22.89 2.02
CA ASN A 478 15.97 21.60 2.68
C ASN A 478 17.35 21.02 2.32
N ALA A 479 18.37 21.35 3.11
CA ALA A 479 19.73 20.77 2.98
C ALA A 479 19.81 19.38 3.64
N GLN A 480 20.40 18.41 2.94
CA GLN A 480 20.61 17.06 3.49
C GLN A 480 21.78 17.05 4.48
N SER A 481 21.49 16.86 5.77
CA SER A 481 22.49 17.01 6.84
C SER A 481 23.40 15.78 7.06
N SER A 482 23.02 14.61 6.55
CA SER A 482 23.77 13.36 6.73
C SER A 482 23.62 12.36 5.56
N LEU A 483 24.61 11.48 5.42
CA LEU A 483 24.62 10.33 4.50
C LEU A 483 24.91 9.05 5.29
N ASN A 484 24.47 7.91 4.76
CA ASN A 484 24.70 6.63 5.42
C ASN A 484 25.11 5.54 4.43
N TRP A 485 26.32 5.01 4.61
CA TRP A 485 26.76 3.83 3.87
C TRP A 485 26.43 2.60 4.69
N SER A 486 25.71 1.66 4.10
CA SER A 486 25.32 0.44 4.81
C SER A 486 25.52 -0.80 3.96
N LEU A 487 26.09 -1.82 4.59
CA LEU A 487 26.10 -3.20 4.10
C LEU A 487 25.41 -4.04 5.15
N GLN A 488 24.25 -4.58 4.81
CA GLN A 488 23.42 -5.35 5.74
C GLN A 488 23.09 -6.73 5.18
N GLY A 489 23.11 -7.76 6.02
CA GLY A 489 22.72 -9.09 5.59
C GLY A 489 22.47 -10.07 6.72
N ASN A 490 21.99 -11.25 6.35
CA ASN A 490 21.75 -12.36 7.26
C ASN A 490 22.45 -13.60 6.70
N ILE A 491 23.18 -14.34 7.53
CA ILE A 491 23.78 -15.61 7.13
C ILE A 491 23.16 -16.71 7.98
N ASN A 492 22.45 -17.63 7.32
CA ASN A 492 22.12 -18.91 7.94
C ASN A 492 23.25 -19.89 7.59
N ILE A 493 23.84 -20.54 8.59
CA ILE A 493 24.99 -21.44 8.40
C ILE A 493 24.47 -22.87 8.37
N PRO A 494 24.49 -23.55 7.20
CA PRO A 494 24.05 -24.94 7.12
C PRO A 494 24.90 -25.81 8.05
N ASN A 495 24.24 -26.51 8.96
CA ASN A 495 24.85 -27.24 10.05
C ASN A 495 24.68 -28.77 9.91
N LYS A 496 24.59 -29.27 8.66
CA LYS A 496 24.46 -30.70 8.33
C LYS A 496 25.45 -31.63 9.03
N TRP A 497 26.60 -31.10 9.46
CA TRP A 497 27.64 -31.82 10.20
C TRP A 497 27.28 -32.10 11.67
N ALA A 498 26.22 -31.48 12.19
CA ALA A 498 25.76 -31.62 13.57
C ALA A 498 24.23 -31.46 13.69
N ASP A 499 23.45 -31.88 12.69
CA ASP A 499 21.98 -31.75 12.69
C ASP A 499 21.31 -32.45 13.90
N ASP A 500 21.97 -33.45 14.48
CA ASP A 500 21.50 -34.14 15.69
C ASP A 500 21.56 -33.24 16.94
N TYR A 501 22.53 -32.32 17.01
CA TYR A 501 22.82 -31.50 18.20
C TYR A 501 22.60 -30.01 18.01
N ILE A 502 22.64 -29.53 16.78
CA ILE A 502 22.41 -28.14 16.38
C ILE A 502 21.18 -28.15 15.49
N LYS A 503 20.14 -27.40 15.86
CA LYS A 503 18.93 -27.23 15.04
C LYS A 503 18.92 -25.89 14.31
N ASN A 504 19.53 -24.87 14.89
CA ASN A 504 19.65 -23.56 14.28
C ASN A 504 21.04 -22.99 14.55
N PHE A 505 21.72 -22.53 13.50
CA PHE A 505 22.93 -21.73 13.60
C PHE A 505 22.87 -20.58 12.61
N SER A 506 22.61 -19.38 13.11
CA SER A 506 22.46 -18.18 12.29
C SER A 506 23.23 -17.00 12.85
N LEU A 507 23.73 -16.17 11.93
CA LEU A 507 24.23 -14.83 12.17
C LEU A 507 23.21 -13.87 11.55
N SER A 508 22.49 -13.17 12.42
CA SER A 508 21.44 -12.24 12.05
C SER A 508 21.92 -10.79 12.24
N SER A 509 21.36 -9.88 11.46
CA SER A 509 21.65 -8.45 11.54
C SER A 509 23.12 -8.10 11.30
N LEU A 510 23.82 -8.80 10.40
CA LEU A 510 25.19 -8.43 10.01
C LEU A 510 25.14 -7.06 9.34
N LYS A 511 25.47 -6.01 10.09
CA LYS A 511 25.39 -4.63 9.66
C LYS A 511 26.75 -3.97 9.79
N VAL A 512 27.30 -3.55 8.66
CA VAL A 512 28.40 -2.59 8.59
C VAL A 512 27.81 -1.27 8.18
N ASN A 513 28.07 -0.22 8.95
CA ASN A 513 27.44 1.08 8.75
C ASN A 513 28.46 2.20 8.91
N MET A 514 28.50 3.16 8.01
CA MET A 514 29.35 4.35 8.13
C MET A 514 28.47 5.60 8.01
N LEU A 515 28.43 6.37 9.10
CA LEU A 515 27.62 7.57 9.18
C LEU A 515 28.45 8.78 8.76
N TRP A 516 27.93 9.56 7.83
CA TRP A 516 28.51 10.82 7.38
C TRP A 516 27.64 11.97 7.84
N ASN A 517 28.25 13.00 8.44
CA ASN A 517 27.58 14.23 8.83
C ASN A 517 28.10 15.38 7.97
N SER A 518 27.45 16.53 8.01
CA SER A 518 27.90 17.75 7.33
C SER A 518 28.42 18.80 8.32
N LYS A 519 29.40 19.60 7.91
CA LYS A 519 29.92 20.76 8.65
C LYS A 519 30.49 21.82 7.69
N ASP A 520 30.83 22.98 8.25
CA ASP A 520 31.45 24.08 7.51
C ASP A 520 32.84 23.74 6.98
N ASN A 521 33.13 24.19 5.76
CA ASN A 521 34.40 24.04 5.08
C ASN A 521 35.33 25.22 5.38
N ASN A 522 36.41 24.98 6.11
CA ASN A 522 37.39 26.01 6.51
C ASN A 522 38.20 26.59 5.34
N ASP A 523 38.32 25.86 4.22
CA ASP A 523 38.94 26.41 3.00
C ASP A 523 38.02 27.43 2.32
N TYR A 524 36.73 27.44 2.68
CA TYR A 524 35.73 28.35 2.16
C TYR A 524 35.39 29.42 3.20
N GLN A 525 36.31 30.38 3.40
CA GLN A 525 36.13 31.51 4.31
C GLN A 525 36.07 32.85 3.58
N ALA A 526 35.38 33.81 4.20
CA ALA A 526 35.36 35.18 3.71
C ALA A 526 36.81 35.73 3.66
N PRO A 527 37.27 36.22 2.50
CA PRO A 527 38.62 36.73 2.33
C PRO A 527 38.85 37.96 3.21
N ALA A 528 40.10 38.17 3.61
CA ALA A 528 40.48 39.32 4.43
C ALA A 528 40.42 40.66 3.67
N ASP A 529 40.51 40.61 2.33
CA ASP A 529 40.33 41.75 1.45
C ASP A 529 38.88 41.79 0.92
N PRO A 530 38.07 42.82 1.24
CA PRO A 530 36.71 42.98 0.71
C PRO A 530 36.63 43.12 -0.82
N GLN A 531 37.76 43.31 -1.52
CA GLN A 531 37.82 43.36 -2.98
C GLN A 531 37.94 41.98 -3.63
N GLU A 532 38.23 40.92 -2.87
CA GLU A 532 38.19 39.55 -3.38
C GLU A 532 36.75 39.02 -3.43
N LEU A 533 36.39 38.42 -4.57
CA LEU A 533 35.04 37.91 -4.80
C LEU A 533 34.76 36.73 -3.87
N TYR A 534 33.87 36.91 -2.89
CA TYR A 534 33.40 35.87 -1.98
C TYR A 534 31.89 35.65 -2.12
N ASP A 535 31.51 34.39 -2.20
CA ASP A 535 30.13 33.98 -2.43
C ASP A 535 29.55 33.26 -1.21
N PRO A 536 28.83 33.95 -0.31
CA PRO A 536 28.28 33.32 0.90
C PRO A 536 27.20 32.26 0.60
N TYR A 537 26.72 32.17 -0.64
CA TYR A 537 25.66 31.24 -1.05
C TYR A 537 26.21 29.99 -1.74
N SER A 538 27.53 29.87 -1.91
CA SER A 538 28.12 28.68 -2.53
C SER A 538 27.78 27.41 -1.75
N PRO A 539 27.34 26.32 -2.41
CA PRO A 539 27.14 25.03 -1.77
C PRO A 539 28.42 24.46 -1.14
N SER A 540 29.60 24.84 -1.65
CA SER A 540 30.91 24.36 -1.19
C SER A 540 31.29 24.86 0.22
N ARG A 541 30.46 25.71 0.84
CA ARG A 541 30.58 26.14 2.24
C ARG A 541 30.36 25.00 3.24
N LEU A 542 29.63 23.94 2.86
CA LEU A 542 29.41 22.75 3.67
C LEU A 542 29.97 21.52 2.95
N PHE A 543 30.51 20.57 3.72
CA PHE A 543 30.96 19.28 3.18
C PHE A 543 30.59 18.10 4.09
N PHE A 544 30.49 16.92 3.50
CA PHE A 544 30.26 15.67 4.24
C PHE A 544 31.57 15.06 4.75
N TYR A 545 31.56 14.62 6.01
CA TYR A 545 32.67 13.92 6.65
C TYR A 545 32.19 12.69 7.42
N PRO A 546 32.98 11.61 7.48
CA PRO A 546 32.59 10.41 8.21
C PRO A 546 32.74 10.60 9.72
N SER A 547 31.68 10.36 10.47
CA SER A 547 31.65 10.53 11.94
C SER A 547 32.02 9.25 12.69
N ASN A 548 31.44 8.12 12.29
CA ASN A 548 31.71 6.82 12.88
C ASN A 548 31.47 5.69 11.88
N ILE A 549 32.07 4.54 12.19
CA ILE A 549 31.88 3.29 11.47
C ILE A 549 31.58 2.17 12.46
N THR A 550 30.51 1.42 12.20
CA THR A 550 30.17 0.20 12.91
C THR A 550 30.67 -0.99 12.12
N TRP A 551 31.63 -1.70 12.69
CA TRP A 551 32.24 -2.92 12.16
C TRP A 551 31.57 -4.14 12.78
N PRO A 552 31.32 -5.15 11.94
CA PRO A 552 29.98 -5.73 11.81
C PRO A 552 29.27 -5.86 13.16
N GLN A 553 28.20 -5.08 13.32
CA GLN A 553 27.20 -5.40 14.33
C GLN A 553 26.55 -6.73 13.92
N THR A 554 26.43 -7.68 14.84
CA THR A 554 25.86 -9.00 14.53
C THR A 554 25.25 -9.66 15.76
N SER A 555 24.21 -10.44 15.53
CA SER A 555 23.58 -11.28 16.54
C SER A 555 23.72 -12.75 16.16
N LEU A 556 24.48 -13.49 16.97
CA LEU A 556 24.63 -14.94 16.91
C LEU A 556 23.42 -15.61 17.55
N ASN A 557 22.79 -16.56 16.86
CA ASN A 557 21.80 -17.46 17.43
C ASN A 557 22.21 -18.90 17.14
N LEU A 558 22.43 -19.66 18.21
CA LEU A 558 22.74 -21.08 18.16
C LEU A 558 21.76 -21.82 19.07
N SER A 559 21.02 -22.79 18.57
CA SER A 559 20.15 -23.62 19.41
C SER A 559 20.11 -25.05 18.92
N GLY A 560 19.79 -25.96 19.85
CA GLY A 560 19.71 -27.37 19.54
C GLY A 560 19.27 -28.21 20.73
N VAL A 561 19.23 -29.53 20.49
CA VAL A 561 18.80 -30.52 21.47
C VAL A 561 20.00 -31.38 21.80
N LEU A 562 20.42 -31.42 23.07
CA LEU A 562 21.54 -32.25 23.53
C LEU A 562 21.11 -33.70 23.76
N LEU A 563 19.91 -33.87 24.30
CA LEU A 563 19.33 -35.17 24.63
C LEU A 563 17.82 -35.10 24.46
N GLU A 564 17.25 -36.02 23.70
CA GLU A 564 15.80 -36.28 23.69
C GLU A 564 15.59 -37.79 23.69
N TYR A 565 14.85 -38.29 24.67
CA TYR A 565 14.59 -39.71 24.82
C TYR A 565 13.18 -39.93 25.35
N LYS A 566 12.41 -40.79 24.67
CA LYS A 566 11.05 -41.19 25.03
C LYS A 566 10.99 -42.72 25.12
N THR A 567 10.38 -43.27 26.16
CA THR A 567 10.01 -44.70 26.23
C THR A 567 8.53 -44.85 25.86
N GLY A 568 8.17 -45.85 25.07
CA GLY A 568 6.79 -46.20 24.71
C GLY A 568 6.79 -47.23 23.58
N PRO A 569 5.64 -47.85 23.22
CA PRO A 569 5.57 -48.69 22.02
C PRO A 569 6.00 -47.84 20.84
N GLY A 570 7.05 -48.27 20.13
CA GLY A 570 7.61 -47.52 19.00
C GLY A 570 6.52 -47.22 17.98
N ASP A 571 6.58 -46.02 17.38
CA ASP A 571 5.86 -45.74 16.14
C ASP A 571 6.10 -46.94 15.18
N PRO A 572 5.07 -47.50 14.51
CA PRO A 572 5.27 -48.60 13.58
C PRO A 572 6.28 -48.14 12.53
N VAL A 573 7.41 -48.83 12.47
CA VAL A 573 8.40 -48.66 11.40
C VAL A 573 7.64 -48.86 10.08
N PRO A 574 7.69 -47.91 9.12
CA PRO A 574 7.16 -48.14 7.79
C PRO A 574 7.74 -49.46 7.26
N GLU A 575 6.88 -50.34 6.73
CA GLU A 575 7.24 -51.69 6.28
C GLU A 575 8.37 -51.73 5.22
N ASP A 576 8.76 -50.57 4.68
CA ASP A 576 9.78 -50.41 3.64
C ASP A 576 11.25 -50.42 4.12
N GLU A 577 11.53 -50.39 5.43
CA GLU A 577 12.91 -50.45 5.96
C GLU A 577 13.30 -51.80 6.62
N LEU A 578 12.47 -52.84 6.47
CA LEU A 578 12.67 -54.15 7.09
C LEU A 578 13.31 -55.23 6.19
N GLU A 579 13.90 -54.88 5.04
CA GLU A 579 14.55 -55.88 4.18
C GLU A 579 16.03 -56.18 4.50
N ASP A 580 16.71 -55.43 5.37
CA ASP A 580 18.19 -55.54 5.43
C ASP A 580 18.81 -55.69 6.84
N ARG A 581 18.17 -56.45 7.73
CA ARG A 581 18.84 -56.95 8.95
C ARG A 581 18.51 -58.41 9.25
N ASP A 582 19.52 -59.27 9.12
CA ASP A 582 19.52 -60.67 9.55
C ASP A 582 19.08 -60.80 11.02
N ILE A 583 17.84 -61.27 11.23
CA ILE A 583 17.33 -61.61 12.55
C ILE A 583 17.86 -62.99 12.95
N ILE A 584 18.69 -63.04 13.99
CA ILE A 584 19.02 -64.26 14.72
C ILE A 584 17.74 -64.78 15.41
N LYS A 585 17.25 -65.96 15.02
CA LYS A 585 16.17 -66.67 15.73
C LYS A 585 16.70 -67.35 17.00
N ALA A 586 15.98 -67.19 18.10
CA ALA A 586 16.22 -67.93 19.35
C ALA A 586 15.78 -69.41 19.23
N PRO A 587 16.55 -70.38 19.77
CA PRO A 587 16.46 -71.81 19.43
C PRO A 587 15.45 -72.64 20.24
N TRP A 588 14.30 -72.09 20.65
CA TRP A 588 13.34 -72.84 21.49
C TRP A 588 11.87 -72.74 21.09
N ASN A 589 11.56 -72.35 19.86
CA ASN A 589 10.21 -72.53 19.31
C ASN A 589 10.20 -73.69 18.31
N ASP A 590 10.26 -74.90 18.86
CA ASP A 590 9.77 -76.12 18.23
C ASP A 590 8.51 -76.56 18.94
N GLY A 591 7.43 -76.82 18.20
CA GLY A 591 6.32 -77.63 18.70
C GLY A 591 4.93 -77.12 18.32
N ASN A 592 4.33 -77.81 17.35
CA ASN A 592 2.90 -77.84 17.05
C ASN A 592 2.04 -78.02 18.32
N ASP A 593 0.82 -77.47 18.33
CA ASP A 593 -0.38 -78.30 18.11
C ASP A 593 -1.69 -77.48 18.06
N LYS A 594 -2.61 -78.03 17.28
CA LYS A 594 -3.95 -77.55 16.96
C LYS A 594 -5.00 -78.07 17.97
N GLU A 595 -6.13 -77.36 17.97
CA GLU A 595 -7.52 -77.85 18.06
C GLU A 595 -8.22 -78.14 19.41
N ASN A 596 -9.39 -77.46 19.54
CA ASN A 596 -10.76 -77.95 19.84
C ASN A 596 -11.24 -78.40 21.24
N GLY A 597 -12.51 -78.01 21.52
CA GLY A 597 -13.50 -78.73 22.36
C GLY A 597 -13.88 -78.03 23.68
N GLU A 598 -15.03 -77.37 23.82
CA GLU A 598 -16.39 -77.87 24.19
C GLU A 598 -16.80 -77.75 25.68
N LYS A 599 -17.78 -76.85 25.92
CA LYS A 599 -19.02 -76.88 26.76
C LYS A 599 -19.10 -77.38 28.23
N LYS A 600 -19.67 -76.45 29.04
CA LYS A 600 -20.86 -76.52 29.97
C LYS A 600 -20.77 -77.01 31.43
N GLY A 601 -21.31 -76.14 32.31
CA GLY A 601 -22.15 -76.39 33.52
C GLY A 601 -21.41 -76.78 34.80
N ASP A 602 -21.79 -76.42 36.02
CA ASP A 602 -22.82 -75.55 36.64
C ASP A 602 -22.39 -75.43 38.14
N GLU A 603 -22.76 -74.33 38.80
CA GLU A 603 -22.90 -74.14 40.28
C GLU A 603 -21.64 -74.38 41.18
N ASP A 604 -21.30 -73.63 42.23
CA ASP A 604 -22.07 -72.76 43.12
C ASP A 604 -21.09 -71.88 43.95
N TYR A 605 -21.59 -70.75 44.46
CA TYR A 605 -21.08 -69.92 45.57
C TYR A 605 -19.56 -69.85 45.84
N ILE A 606 -18.93 -68.77 45.35
CA ILE A 606 -18.16 -67.80 46.15
C ILE A 606 -18.14 -66.51 45.31
N LYS A 607 -18.86 -65.47 45.73
CA LYS A 607 -18.51 -64.10 45.32
C LYS A 607 -17.12 -63.87 45.89
N LYS A 608 -16.09 -64.02 45.05
CA LYS A 608 -14.78 -63.44 45.35
C LYS A 608 -15.07 -61.96 45.60
N PRO A 609 -14.64 -61.37 46.73
CA PRO A 609 -14.82 -59.94 46.94
C PRO A 609 -14.24 -59.23 45.71
N GLU A 610 -14.85 -58.13 45.28
CA GLU A 610 -14.15 -57.19 44.40
C GLU A 610 -12.77 -57.03 45.01
N ARG A 611 -11.75 -57.45 44.26
CA ARG A 611 -10.38 -57.15 44.62
C ARG A 611 -10.41 -55.64 44.72
N PHE A 612 -10.04 -55.09 45.87
CA PHE A 612 -9.64 -53.71 45.91
C PHE A 612 -8.52 -53.65 44.87
N ASP A 613 -8.83 -53.18 43.67
CA ASP A 613 -7.83 -52.77 42.69
C ASP A 613 -7.18 -51.56 43.35
N GLY A 614 -6.24 -51.84 44.26
CA GLY A 614 -5.39 -50.82 44.80
C GLY A 614 -4.75 -50.18 43.59
N ILE A 615 -5.09 -48.91 43.34
CA ILE A 615 -4.57 -48.01 42.31
C ILE A 615 -3.75 -48.79 41.27
N ALA A 616 -4.43 -49.53 40.40
CA ALA A 616 -3.75 -50.10 39.26
C ALA A 616 -3.28 -48.90 38.45
N ILE A 617 -1.97 -48.68 38.40
CA ILE A 617 -1.37 -47.82 37.40
C ILE A 617 -1.71 -48.52 36.08
N GLU A 618 -2.70 -48.01 35.34
CA GLU A 618 -2.89 -48.40 33.94
C GLU A 618 -1.53 -48.28 33.25
N ASP A 619 -1.17 -49.26 32.40
CA ASP A 619 0.12 -49.30 31.71
C ASP A 619 0.39 -47.95 31.05
N ALA A 620 1.29 -47.15 31.61
CA ALA A 620 1.61 -45.84 31.09
C ALA A 620 2.23 -46.01 29.70
N ASP A 621 1.64 -45.39 28.68
CA ASP A 621 2.11 -45.46 27.30
C ASP A 621 3.54 -44.90 27.18
N GLN A 622 3.93 -44.01 28.10
CA GLN A 622 5.30 -43.52 28.23
C GLN A 622 5.83 -43.56 29.67
N THR A 623 6.76 -44.46 29.98
CA THR A 623 7.36 -44.58 31.33
C THR A 623 8.32 -43.43 31.68
N PHE A 624 9.07 -42.91 30.71
CA PHE A 624 10.07 -41.88 30.89
C PHE A 624 10.23 -41.05 29.61
N PHE A 625 10.22 -39.73 29.77
CA PHE A 625 10.55 -38.74 28.75
C PHE A 625 11.60 -37.79 29.32
N THR A 626 12.68 -37.58 28.57
CA THR A 626 13.69 -36.56 28.89
C THR A 626 13.99 -35.73 27.66
N LYS A 627 14.08 -34.42 27.87
CA LYS A 627 14.54 -33.46 26.88
C LYS A 627 15.46 -32.45 27.54
N ILE A 628 16.66 -32.30 26.98
CA ILE A 628 17.63 -31.28 27.34
C ILE A 628 17.94 -30.51 26.06
N ASP A 629 17.57 -29.25 26.02
CA ASP A 629 17.84 -28.35 24.90
C ASP A 629 18.58 -27.11 25.37
N TYR A 630 19.28 -26.47 24.43
CA TYR A 630 20.06 -25.28 24.72
C TYR A 630 19.83 -24.20 23.67
N SER A 631 20.05 -22.97 24.11
CA SER A 631 20.15 -21.81 23.21
C SER A 631 21.27 -20.89 23.68
N LEU A 632 22.09 -20.44 22.74
CA LEU A 632 23.09 -19.42 22.92
C LEU A 632 22.74 -18.26 22.00
N THR A 633 22.50 -17.10 22.60
CA THR A 633 22.30 -15.84 21.88
C THR A 633 23.48 -14.94 22.22
N GLY A 634 24.19 -14.47 21.19
CA GLY A 634 25.30 -13.53 21.33
C GLY A 634 25.01 -12.26 20.54
N TYR A 635 25.36 -11.11 21.09
CA TYR A 635 25.30 -9.81 20.43
C TYR A 635 26.69 -9.19 20.45
N LEU A 636 27.19 -8.83 19.26
CA LEU A 636 28.48 -8.18 19.09
C LEU A 636 28.27 -6.86 18.36
N ASN A 637 28.84 -5.79 18.89
CA ASN A 637 28.87 -4.48 18.25
C ASN A 637 30.25 -3.86 18.45
N PHE A 638 30.91 -3.49 17.34
CA PHE A 638 32.21 -2.82 17.39
C PHE A 638 32.12 -1.50 16.62
N THR A 639 32.07 -0.38 17.33
CA THR A 639 31.95 0.95 16.72
C THR A 639 33.25 1.71 16.88
N SER A 640 33.81 2.21 15.77
CA SER A 640 34.96 3.10 15.75
C SER A 640 34.50 4.53 15.44
N TYR A 641 34.90 5.47 16.28
CA TYR A 641 34.64 6.90 16.12
C TYR A 641 35.85 7.55 15.45
N MET A 642 35.59 8.34 14.41
CA MET A 642 36.63 9.01 13.63
C MET A 642 37.13 10.27 14.34
N ASN A 643 38.39 10.63 14.14
CA ASN A 643 38.94 11.91 14.60
C ASN A 643 38.48 13.06 13.69
N SER A 644 37.16 13.23 13.59
CA SER A 644 36.58 14.14 12.60
C SER A 644 36.67 15.62 12.99
N GLU A 645 37.03 15.96 14.23
CA GLU A 645 37.17 17.36 14.67
C GLU A 645 38.36 18.07 14.01
N ILE A 646 39.42 17.34 13.66
CA ILE A 646 40.63 17.92 13.06
C ILE A 646 40.50 18.21 11.56
N TRP A 647 39.50 17.65 10.87
CA TRP A 647 39.32 17.86 9.42
C TRP A 647 38.65 19.21 9.16
N GLY A 648 39.34 20.18 8.58
CA GLY A 648 38.77 21.50 8.28
C GLY A 648 38.10 21.56 6.91
N SER A 649 38.57 20.74 5.97
CA SER A 649 38.15 20.70 4.57
C SER A 649 37.93 19.25 4.10
N PRO A 650 37.32 19.03 2.92
CA PRO A 650 37.23 17.70 2.32
C PRO A 650 38.59 17.02 2.10
N ALA A 651 39.64 17.81 1.84
CA ALA A 651 40.99 17.30 1.58
C ALA A 651 41.70 16.78 2.84
N ASP A 652 41.25 17.17 4.03
CA ASP A 652 41.83 16.74 5.30
C ASP A 652 41.38 15.33 5.73
N ILE A 653 40.37 14.74 5.07
CA ILE A 653 39.78 13.46 5.46
C ILE A 653 40.79 12.31 5.23
N ASP A 654 41.36 11.79 6.33
CA ASP A 654 42.32 10.69 6.34
C ASP A 654 41.77 9.37 6.91
N PHE A 655 40.53 9.40 7.45
CA PHE A 655 39.85 8.27 8.11
C PHE A 655 40.54 7.77 9.39
N ASP A 656 41.31 8.61 10.08
CA ASP A 656 41.93 8.26 11.36
C ASP A 656 40.88 7.97 12.45
N ILE A 657 41.08 6.88 13.19
CA ILE A 657 40.19 6.43 14.27
C ILE A 657 40.65 7.06 15.59
N LEU A 658 39.76 7.80 16.25
CA LEU A 658 40.00 8.39 17.57
C LEU A 658 39.88 7.32 18.68
N LYS A 659 38.76 6.60 18.69
CA LYS A 659 38.46 5.57 19.70
C LYS A 659 37.51 4.51 19.16
N SER A 660 37.49 3.34 19.77
CA SER A 660 36.56 2.25 19.43
C SER A 660 35.90 1.66 20.67
N LEU A 661 34.65 1.23 20.53
CA LEU A 661 33.84 0.62 21.57
C LEU A 661 33.40 -0.78 21.13
N LEU A 662 33.74 -1.78 21.95
CA LEU A 662 33.28 -3.15 21.82
C LEU A 662 32.20 -3.44 22.87
N THR A 663 31.02 -3.81 22.40
CA THR A 663 29.94 -4.35 23.23
C THR A 663 29.71 -5.80 22.85
N ASN A 664 29.83 -6.70 23.82
CA ASN A 664 29.57 -8.12 23.66
C ASN A 664 28.63 -8.60 24.77
N LYS A 665 27.46 -9.11 24.39
CA LYS A 665 26.47 -9.65 25.34
C LYS A 665 26.11 -11.06 24.93
N ASN A 666 26.20 -12.02 25.85
CA ASN A 666 25.86 -13.41 25.58
C ASN A 666 24.86 -13.91 26.62
N THR A 667 23.90 -14.69 26.18
CA THR A 667 22.98 -15.43 27.04
C THR A 667 22.97 -16.88 26.59
N PHE A 668 23.32 -17.77 27.52
CA PHE A 668 23.22 -19.21 27.34
C PHE A 668 22.08 -19.74 28.21
N ASN A 669 21.12 -20.39 27.59
CA ASN A 669 20.05 -21.10 28.28
C ASN A 669 20.24 -22.61 28.08
N LEU A 670 20.09 -23.37 29.16
CA LEU A 670 20.00 -24.83 29.16
C LEU A 670 18.69 -25.21 29.82
N ASN A 671 17.74 -25.69 29.02
CA ASN A 671 16.44 -26.13 29.48
C ASN A 671 16.48 -27.65 29.69
N TYR A 672 15.87 -28.11 30.77
CA TYR A 672 15.69 -29.54 31.04
C TYR A 672 14.24 -29.83 31.38
N ASN A 673 13.74 -30.94 30.87
CA ASN A 673 12.39 -31.42 31.12
C ASN A 673 12.43 -32.94 31.23
N PHE A 674 12.08 -33.45 32.40
CA PHE A 674 11.99 -34.87 32.70
C PHE A 674 10.56 -35.18 33.12
N LYS A 675 9.91 -36.12 32.45
CA LYS A 675 8.61 -36.63 32.85
C LYS A 675 8.70 -38.14 33.07
N PHE A 676 8.03 -38.61 34.11
CA PHE A 676 8.01 -40.01 34.51
C PHE A 676 6.55 -40.46 34.59
N PHE A 677 6.28 -41.64 34.06
CA PHE A 677 4.94 -42.20 33.92
C PHE A 677 4.00 -41.16 33.28
N GLU A 678 4.37 -40.78 32.06
CA GLU A 678 3.82 -39.73 31.20
C GLU A 678 3.93 -38.32 31.78
N ASP A 679 3.25 -38.02 32.88
CA ASP A 679 3.28 -36.73 33.58
C ASP A 679 2.87 -36.83 35.06
N ILE A 680 2.85 -38.05 35.63
CA ILE A 680 2.57 -38.24 37.07
C ILE A 680 3.65 -37.56 37.91
N LEU A 681 4.89 -37.59 37.45
CA LEU A 681 5.98 -36.80 38.02
C LEU A 681 6.68 -36.06 36.89
N SER A 682 6.79 -34.74 37.01
CA SER A 682 7.49 -33.88 36.08
C SER A 682 8.48 -32.99 36.82
N LEU A 683 9.70 -32.94 36.31
CA LEU A 683 10.77 -32.05 36.74
C LEU A 683 11.20 -31.24 35.53
N SER A 684 11.03 -29.93 35.59
CA SER A 684 11.51 -29.03 34.56
C SER A 684 12.30 -27.89 35.17
N GLY A 685 13.07 -27.21 34.34
CA GLY A 685 13.77 -26.03 34.77
C GLY A 685 14.71 -25.51 33.71
N LYS A 686 15.37 -24.41 34.06
CA LYS A 686 16.21 -23.66 33.14
C LYS A 686 17.43 -23.14 33.88
N ASN A 687 18.60 -23.32 33.29
CA ASN A 687 19.81 -22.60 33.68
C ASN A 687 20.06 -21.48 32.68
N THR A 688 20.15 -20.23 33.15
CA THR A 688 20.43 -19.06 32.32
C THR A 688 21.75 -18.43 32.77
N LEU A 689 22.75 -18.41 31.90
CA LEU A 689 24.02 -17.72 32.11
C LEU A 689 24.08 -16.50 31.18
N THR A 690 24.13 -15.31 31.76
CA THR A 690 24.26 -14.03 31.03
C THR A 690 25.63 -13.44 31.29
N ALA A 691 26.35 -13.09 30.22
CA ALA A 691 27.68 -12.50 30.26
C ALA A 691 27.71 -11.23 29.41
N ASP A 692 27.85 -10.08 30.07
CA ASP A 692 27.99 -8.77 29.45
C ASP A 692 29.46 -8.33 29.55
N TYR A 693 29.98 -7.83 28.43
CA TYR A 693 31.34 -7.32 28.31
C TYR A 693 31.34 -6.04 27.48
N LEU A 694 31.90 -4.98 28.06
CA LEU A 694 32.13 -3.69 27.42
C LEU A 694 33.64 -3.43 27.44
N SER A 695 34.19 -2.87 26.36
CA SER A 695 35.59 -2.47 26.29
C SER A 695 35.80 -1.28 25.35
N TYR A 696 36.57 -0.29 25.81
CA TYR A 696 37.01 0.85 25.01
C TYR A 696 38.46 0.64 24.53
N TYR A 697 38.78 1.16 23.35
CA TYR A 697 40.12 1.14 22.75
C TYR A 697 40.45 2.54 22.22
N GLY A 698 41.62 3.09 22.56
CA GLY A 698 42.05 4.44 22.14
C GLY A 698 42.27 5.36 23.34
N ASP A 699 42.18 6.68 23.12
CA ASP A 699 42.15 7.67 24.21
C ASP A 699 40.71 7.82 24.73
N PHE A 700 40.52 7.57 26.03
CA PHE A 700 39.21 7.58 26.69
C PHE A 700 39.24 8.41 27.99
N THR A 701 38.07 8.85 28.43
CA THR A 701 37.92 9.63 29.66
C THR A 701 37.78 8.72 30.89
N GLU A 702 38.02 9.26 32.10
CA GLU A 702 37.80 8.51 33.35
C GLU A 702 36.35 7.97 33.48
N ASP A 703 35.38 8.70 32.95
CA ASP A 703 33.98 8.26 32.93
C ASP A 703 33.77 7.04 32.01
N GLU A 704 34.48 6.98 30.89
CA GLU A 704 34.44 5.86 29.95
C GLU A 704 35.11 4.61 30.55
N GLU A 705 36.22 4.76 31.28
CA GLU A 705 36.85 3.66 32.04
C GLU A 705 35.89 3.09 33.10
N ARG A 706 35.22 3.97 33.85
CA ARG A 706 34.23 3.56 34.85
C ARG A 706 33.05 2.83 34.20
N ASN A 707 32.61 3.30 33.04
CA ASN A 707 31.57 2.63 32.26
C ASN A 707 32.02 1.26 31.75
N GLU A 708 33.29 1.09 31.37
CA GLU A 708 33.85 -0.21 30.99
C GLU A 708 33.71 -1.22 32.12
N LEU A 709 34.12 -0.83 33.34
CA LEU A 709 34.06 -1.70 34.51
C LEU A 709 32.60 -2.03 34.88
N ASN A 710 31.71 -1.03 34.86
CA ASN A 710 30.27 -1.23 35.06
C ASN A 710 29.63 -2.15 34.01
N GLY A 711 30.16 -2.17 32.79
CA GLY A 711 29.68 -2.97 31.67
C GLY A 711 30.09 -4.44 31.71
N ARG A 712 30.93 -4.85 32.66
CA ARG A 712 31.38 -6.24 32.86
C ARG A 712 30.50 -6.93 33.91
N LYS A 713 29.60 -7.80 33.48
CA LYS A 713 28.66 -8.51 34.37
C LYS A 713 28.56 -9.98 34.00
N LEU A 714 28.46 -10.86 35.00
CA LEU A 714 28.10 -12.27 34.83
C LEU A 714 26.96 -12.60 35.79
N ASN A 715 25.92 -13.28 35.31
CA ASN A 715 24.83 -13.74 36.14
C ASN A 715 24.43 -15.16 35.75
N TRP A 716 24.31 -16.06 36.73
CA TRP A 716 23.86 -17.43 36.54
C TRP A 716 22.61 -17.69 37.38
N LEU A 717 21.48 -17.84 36.70
CA LEU A 717 20.19 -18.12 37.31
C LEU A 717 19.79 -19.58 37.05
N ASN A 718 19.17 -20.21 38.04
CA ASN A 718 18.50 -21.50 37.88
C ASN A 718 17.03 -21.39 38.31
N THR A 719 16.12 -21.87 37.47
CA THR A 719 14.73 -22.09 37.82
C THR A 719 14.44 -23.58 37.84
N LEU A 720 13.65 -24.02 38.82
CA LEU A 720 13.34 -25.43 39.04
C LEU A 720 11.86 -25.58 39.40
N ASP A 721 11.14 -26.34 38.58
CA ASP A 721 9.76 -26.72 38.81
C ASP A 721 9.66 -28.23 38.96
N PHE A 722 9.05 -28.67 40.04
CA PHE A 722 8.75 -30.06 40.30
C PHE A 722 7.24 -30.19 40.52
N THR A 723 6.58 -31.09 39.81
CA THR A 723 5.14 -31.32 39.93
C THR A 723 4.84 -32.82 39.98
N ILE A 724 3.97 -33.22 40.89
CA ILE A 724 3.44 -34.57 41.04
C ILE A 724 1.92 -34.52 40.85
N LYS A 725 1.35 -35.49 40.13
CA LYS A 725 -0.10 -35.70 39.98
C LYS A 725 -0.53 -36.98 40.71
N PRO A 726 -0.59 -37.00 42.04
CA PRO A 726 -0.73 -38.24 42.82
C PRO A 726 -2.08 -38.94 42.61
N LEU A 727 -3.12 -38.20 42.21
CA LEU A 727 -4.48 -38.70 42.02
C LEU A 727 -4.89 -38.78 40.54
N ARG A 728 -3.93 -38.78 39.61
CA ARG A 728 -4.20 -38.76 38.17
C ARG A 728 -5.17 -39.87 37.72
N ASN A 729 -5.01 -41.07 38.28
CA ASN A 729 -5.82 -42.24 37.92
C ASN A 729 -7.09 -42.39 38.79
N VAL A 730 -7.35 -41.45 39.70
CA VAL A 730 -8.55 -41.45 40.53
C VAL A 730 -9.61 -40.60 39.82
N ALA A 731 -10.72 -41.23 39.44
CA ALA A 731 -11.84 -40.56 38.80
C ALA A 731 -12.30 -39.34 39.62
N PHE A 732 -12.66 -38.25 38.93
CA PHE A 732 -12.98 -36.92 39.47
C PHE A 732 -11.82 -36.15 40.13
N PHE A 733 -10.72 -36.78 40.53
CA PHE A 733 -9.55 -36.12 41.14
C PHE A 733 -8.31 -36.01 40.23
N ASN A 734 -8.46 -36.39 38.96
CA ASN A 734 -7.36 -36.53 38.00
C ASN A 734 -6.56 -35.25 37.69
N LYS A 735 -7.04 -34.08 38.12
CA LYS A 735 -6.37 -32.78 37.98
C LYS A 735 -5.59 -32.34 39.23
N SER A 736 -5.64 -33.09 40.32
CA SER A 736 -4.98 -32.73 41.57
C SER A 736 -3.45 -32.78 41.44
N THR A 737 -2.75 -31.76 41.95
CA THR A 737 -1.30 -31.59 41.81
C THR A 737 -0.62 -31.27 43.15
N ILE A 738 0.63 -31.66 43.29
CA ILE A 738 1.56 -31.19 44.31
C ILE A 738 2.74 -30.59 43.55
N SER A 739 3.04 -29.31 43.75
CA SER A 739 4.11 -28.60 43.05
C SER A 739 5.10 -27.98 44.02
N TYR A 740 6.36 -27.91 43.60
CA TYR A 740 7.45 -27.27 44.29
C TYR A 740 8.25 -26.43 43.28
N GLU A 741 8.42 -25.14 43.59
CA GLU A 741 9.10 -24.15 42.76
C GLU A 741 10.32 -23.63 43.54
N PHE A 742 11.48 -23.64 42.89
CA PHE A 742 12.74 -23.19 43.47
C PHE A 742 13.57 -22.43 42.43
N ASP A 743 13.58 -21.12 42.55
CA ASP A 743 14.36 -20.22 41.69
C ASP A 743 15.50 -19.59 42.49
N THR A 744 16.68 -19.61 41.91
CA THR A 744 17.92 -19.19 42.58
C THR A 744 18.87 -18.45 41.65
N ASN A 745 19.53 -17.47 42.21
CA ASN A 745 20.76 -16.90 41.68
C ASN A 745 21.94 -17.75 42.17
N LEU A 746 22.57 -18.48 41.26
CA LEU A 746 23.69 -19.36 41.58
C LEU A 746 25.01 -18.61 41.69
N TYR A 747 25.19 -17.58 40.85
CA TYR A 747 26.41 -16.78 40.82
C TYR A 747 26.20 -15.41 40.19
N SER A 748 26.71 -14.38 40.84
CA SER A 748 26.68 -12.97 40.43
C SER A 748 28.11 -12.40 40.41
N LEU A 749 28.47 -11.72 39.32
CA LEU A 749 29.66 -10.90 39.20
C LEU A 749 29.25 -9.52 38.69
N SER A 750 29.48 -8.49 39.49
CA SER A 750 29.22 -7.10 39.11
C SER A 750 30.30 -6.17 39.66
N TYR A 751 30.43 -4.97 39.09
CA TYR A 751 31.37 -3.95 39.57
C TYR A 751 30.62 -2.93 40.44
N ASP A 752 31.10 -2.72 41.67
CA ASP A 752 30.62 -1.67 42.55
C ASP A 752 31.44 -0.39 42.31
N ALA A 753 30.80 0.62 41.72
CA ALA A 753 31.43 1.90 41.39
C ALA A 753 31.78 2.77 42.62
N VAL A 754 31.19 2.49 43.79
CA VAL A 754 31.46 3.21 45.05
C VAL A 754 32.67 2.61 45.75
N GLN A 755 32.78 1.28 45.75
CA GLN A 755 33.88 0.57 46.42
C GLN A 755 35.06 0.27 45.48
N GLU A 756 34.91 0.52 44.18
CA GLU A 756 35.91 0.26 43.13
C GLU A 756 36.38 -1.21 43.08
N VAL A 757 35.48 -2.16 43.38
CA VAL A 757 35.78 -3.60 43.41
C VAL A 757 34.73 -4.41 42.66
N PHE A 758 35.14 -5.57 42.14
CA PHE A 758 34.22 -6.58 41.63
C PHE A 758 33.63 -7.40 42.78
N LEU A 759 32.31 -7.32 42.96
CA LEU A 759 31.55 -8.16 43.87
C LEU A 759 31.34 -9.52 43.21
N LYS A 760 31.65 -10.58 43.95
CA LYS A 760 31.53 -11.98 43.54
C LYS A 760 30.67 -12.70 44.56
N GLU A 761 29.45 -12.98 44.18
CA GLU A 761 28.45 -13.59 45.05
C GLU A 761 28.16 -14.99 44.52
N TRP A 762 28.31 -15.98 45.38
CA TRP A 762 27.83 -17.34 45.15
C TRP A 762 26.58 -17.52 45.98
N ILE A 763 25.66 -18.37 45.51
CA ILE A 763 24.42 -18.68 46.22
C ILE A 763 24.60 -18.83 47.73
N GLU A 764 23.90 -17.97 48.47
CA GLU A 764 23.67 -18.09 49.91
C GLU A 764 22.20 -18.50 50.18
N TRP A 765 21.93 -19.01 51.38
CA TRP A 765 20.57 -19.41 51.78
C TRP A 765 19.86 -18.21 52.41
N ASP A 766 19.60 -17.17 51.61
CA ASP A 766 18.90 -15.94 51.99
C ASP A 766 17.84 -15.53 50.94
N ASP A 767 17.13 -14.45 51.20
CA ASP A 767 16.04 -13.94 50.36
C ASP A 767 16.50 -13.12 49.13
N ASP A 768 17.79 -12.75 49.08
CA ASP A 768 18.42 -12.06 47.96
C ASP A 768 18.76 -13.06 46.83
N ASP A 769 19.34 -14.22 47.16
CA ASP A 769 19.72 -15.25 46.19
C ASP A 769 18.60 -16.23 45.86
N ILE A 770 17.70 -16.53 46.81
CA ILE A 770 16.55 -17.43 46.58
C ILE A 770 15.32 -16.61 46.21
N THR A 771 15.11 -16.40 44.90
CA THR A 771 14.04 -15.53 44.38
C THR A 771 12.65 -16.18 44.45
N ALA A 772 12.56 -17.50 44.38
CA ALA A 772 11.32 -18.25 44.62
C ALA A 772 11.60 -19.53 45.41
N HIS A 773 10.84 -19.77 46.48
CA HIS A 773 10.87 -21.03 47.22
C HIS A 773 9.47 -21.33 47.72
N ARG A 774 8.72 -22.12 46.94
CA ARG A 774 7.28 -22.32 47.15
C ARG A 774 6.91 -23.78 47.04
N ALA A 775 5.98 -24.20 47.88
CA ALA A 775 5.30 -25.48 47.76
C ALA A 775 3.80 -25.23 47.66
N ALA A 776 3.14 -25.90 46.71
CA ALA A 776 1.72 -25.79 46.51
C ALA A 776 1.06 -27.16 46.35
N VAL A 777 -0.18 -27.27 46.82
CA VAL A 777 -1.02 -28.46 46.72
C VAL A 777 -2.38 -28.02 46.17
N ASN A 778 -2.77 -28.54 45.02
CA ASN A 778 -4.07 -28.32 44.42
C ASN A 778 -4.87 -29.62 44.43
N ILE A 779 -6.01 -29.62 45.11
CA ILE A 779 -6.96 -30.74 45.12
C ILE A 779 -8.17 -30.33 44.29
N ASP A 780 -8.30 -30.95 43.12
CA ASP A 780 -9.36 -30.65 42.16
C ASP A 780 -10.34 -31.82 42.08
N PHE A 781 -11.58 -31.61 42.53
CA PHE A 781 -12.70 -32.52 42.36
C PHE A 781 -13.60 -32.02 41.22
N SER A 782 -13.50 -32.64 40.05
CA SER A 782 -14.19 -32.22 38.83
C SER A 782 -15.23 -33.26 38.38
N MET A 783 -16.50 -32.84 38.35
CA MET A 783 -17.64 -33.54 37.76
C MET A 783 -18.13 -32.78 36.52
N PRO A 784 -18.91 -33.39 35.61
CA PRO A 784 -19.33 -32.75 34.34
C PRO A 784 -20.02 -31.38 34.48
N LEU A 785 -20.73 -31.13 35.58
CA LEU A 785 -21.48 -29.88 35.83
C LEU A 785 -20.91 -29.04 36.98
N LEU A 786 -19.90 -29.54 37.72
CA LEU A 786 -19.43 -28.97 38.98
C LEU A 786 -17.93 -29.23 39.15
N THR A 787 -17.15 -28.23 39.51
CA THR A 787 -15.74 -28.37 39.89
C THR A 787 -15.51 -27.69 41.23
N LEU A 788 -15.00 -28.45 42.21
CA LEU A 788 -14.54 -27.95 43.49
C LEU A 788 -13.01 -28.03 43.47
N ALA A 789 -12.32 -26.91 43.67
CA ALA A 789 -10.87 -26.87 43.77
C ALA A 789 -10.46 -26.27 45.12
N LEU A 790 -9.48 -26.89 45.77
CA LEU A 790 -8.86 -26.40 46.99
C LEU A 790 -7.35 -26.29 46.77
N SER A 791 -6.85 -25.07 46.75
CA SER A 791 -5.41 -24.79 46.62
C SER A 791 -4.83 -24.39 47.97
N PHE A 792 -3.68 -24.96 48.31
CA PHE A 792 -2.86 -24.56 49.44
C PHE A 792 -1.47 -24.19 48.92
N ASP A 793 -1.02 -22.97 49.17
CA ASP A 793 0.29 -22.46 48.75
C ASP A 793 1.08 -22.02 49.98
N SER A 794 2.38 -22.29 50.01
CA SER A 794 3.28 -21.85 51.08
C SER A 794 4.62 -21.42 50.50
N THR A 795 5.01 -20.18 50.76
CA THR A 795 6.38 -19.71 50.63
C THR A 795 7.20 -20.29 51.80
N LEU A 796 8.41 -20.76 51.52
CA LEU A 796 9.28 -21.43 52.46
C LEU A 796 10.53 -20.58 52.77
N PRO A 797 11.15 -20.73 53.97
CA PRO A 797 12.39 -20.04 54.30
C PRO A 797 13.51 -20.30 53.29
N PRO A 798 14.39 -19.34 52.99
CA PRO A 798 14.69 -18.14 53.79
C PRO A 798 13.77 -16.94 53.51
N ARG A 799 12.93 -17.00 52.48
CA ARG A 799 11.93 -15.96 52.22
C ARG A 799 10.87 -15.93 53.33
N ASP A 800 10.23 -14.78 53.48
CA ASP A 800 9.12 -14.63 54.42
C ASP A 800 8.03 -15.68 54.18
N ILE A 801 7.64 -16.37 55.25
CA ILE A 801 6.64 -17.44 55.20
C ILE A 801 5.27 -16.81 54.95
N LYS A 802 4.82 -16.90 53.70
CA LYS A 802 3.45 -16.53 53.28
C LYS A 802 2.70 -17.77 52.88
N GLN A 803 1.52 -18.00 53.46
CA GLN A 803 0.68 -19.15 53.13
C GLN A 803 -0.66 -18.68 52.57
N SER A 804 -1.30 -19.47 51.72
CA SER A 804 -2.67 -19.20 51.30
C SER A 804 -3.49 -20.46 51.14
N ILE A 805 -4.76 -20.38 51.53
CA ILE A 805 -5.77 -21.41 51.28
C ILE A 805 -6.84 -20.79 50.38
N SER A 806 -7.02 -21.34 49.18
CA SER A 806 -7.93 -20.80 48.16
C SER A 806 -8.97 -21.84 47.75
N PRO A 807 -10.14 -21.90 48.42
CA PRO A 807 -11.26 -22.72 47.97
C PRO A 807 -12.00 -22.06 46.80
N SER A 808 -12.37 -22.86 45.79
CA SER A 808 -13.26 -22.42 44.74
C SER A 808 -14.27 -23.49 44.31
N LEU A 809 -15.46 -23.05 43.96
CA LEU A 809 -16.56 -23.85 43.47
C LEU A 809 -17.05 -23.25 42.15
N ALA A 810 -16.86 -23.96 41.06
CA ALA A 810 -17.37 -23.60 39.75
C ALA A 810 -18.47 -24.57 39.30
N PHE A 811 -19.52 -24.08 38.66
CA PHE A 811 -20.55 -24.93 38.06
C PHE A 811 -20.89 -24.44 36.66
N SER A 812 -21.35 -25.37 35.82
CA SER A 812 -21.83 -25.10 34.47
C SER A 812 -23.05 -25.97 34.21
N ILE A 813 -24.24 -25.39 34.36
CA ILE A 813 -25.52 -26.09 34.19
C ILE A 813 -26.26 -25.42 33.03
N TRP A 814 -26.44 -26.15 31.93
CA TRP A 814 -26.97 -25.63 30.67
C TRP A 814 -26.11 -24.45 30.15
N LYS A 815 -26.66 -23.24 30.06
CA LYS A 815 -25.94 -22.01 29.70
C LYS A 815 -25.77 -21.05 30.88
N TRP A 816 -25.84 -21.59 32.10
CA TRP A 816 -25.57 -20.89 33.34
C TRP A 816 -24.24 -21.36 33.92
N THR A 817 -23.28 -20.45 33.98
CA THR A 817 -21.97 -20.68 34.59
C THR A 817 -21.84 -19.82 35.83
N GLY A 818 -21.34 -20.39 36.93
CA GLY A 818 -21.02 -19.62 38.12
C GLY A 818 -19.73 -20.09 38.78
N LYS A 819 -19.07 -19.18 39.49
CA LYS A 819 -17.84 -19.42 40.23
C LYS A 819 -17.92 -18.68 41.56
N VAL A 820 -17.71 -19.40 42.65
CA VAL A 820 -17.51 -18.84 43.98
C VAL A 820 -16.05 -19.12 44.36
N ALA A 821 -15.28 -18.11 44.71
CA ALA A 821 -13.90 -18.28 45.13
C ALA A 821 -13.60 -17.41 46.35
N GLY A 822 -12.95 -18.01 47.33
CA GLY A 822 -12.39 -17.32 48.48
C GLY A 822 -10.89 -17.58 48.55
N LYS A 823 -10.19 -16.75 49.32
CA LYS A 823 -8.78 -16.94 49.63
C LYS A 823 -8.52 -16.44 51.04
N VAL A 824 -7.75 -17.19 51.81
CA VAL A 824 -7.29 -16.76 53.14
C VAL A 824 -5.78 -16.83 53.12
N THR A 825 -5.13 -15.70 53.37
CA THR A 825 -3.67 -15.57 53.39
C THR A 825 -3.17 -15.55 54.82
N TYR A 826 -1.99 -16.10 55.04
CA TYR A 826 -1.20 -15.95 56.25
C TYR A 826 0.02 -15.10 55.91
N ASP A 827 0.10 -13.91 56.49
CA ASP A 827 1.23 -12.98 56.35
C ASP A 827 1.44 -12.25 57.69
N GLU A 828 2.66 -11.82 58.00
CA GLU A 828 3.00 -11.09 59.25
C GLU A 828 2.45 -11.71 60.56
N ASN A 829 2.40 -13.04 60.64
CA ASN A 829 1.83 -13.82 61.75
C ASN A 829 0.30 -13.77 61.93
N GLN A 830 -0.47 -13.34 60.94
CA GLN A 830 -1.94 -13.28 61.01
C GLN A 830 -2.59 -13.92 59.78
N TRP A 831 -3.73 -14.59 59.99
CA TRP A 831 -4.58 -15.07 58.89
C TRP A 831 -5.58 -13.99 58.51
N THR A 832 -5.49 -13.49 57.29
CA THR A 832 -6.36 -12.47 56.72
C THR A 832 -7.22 -13.08 55.61
N PRO A 833 -8.56 -13.08 55.73
CA PRO A 833 -9.43 -13.50 54.64
C PRO A 833 -9.46 -12.42 53.55
N GLU A 834 -9.12 -12.78 52.31
CA GLU A 834 -9.36 -11.94 51.14
C GLU A 834 -10.87 -11.92 50.79
N PRO A 835 -11.34 -10.91 50.03
CA PRO A 835 -12.74 -10.82 49.68
C PRO A 835 -13.28 -12.06 48.95
N LEU A 836 -14.44 -12.57 49.39
CA LEU A 836 -15.18 -13.62 48.68
C LEU A 836 -15.64 -13.07 47.33
N THR A 837 -15.36 -13.79 46.25
CA THR A 837 -15.82 -13.43 44.90
C THR A 837 -16.87 -14.43 44.42
N VAL A 838 -17.96 -13.90 43.87
CA VAL A 838 -19.06 -14.66 43.28
C VAL A 838 -19.34 -14.11 41.89
N SER A 839 -19.00 -14.89 40.87
CA SER A 839 -19.25 -14.57 39.46
C SER A 839 -20.32 -15.48 38.90
N THR A 840 -21.26 -14.95 38.13
CA THR A 840 -22.34 -15.70 37.48
C THR A 840 -22.62 -15.15 36.09
N ARG A 841 -22.92 -16.04 35.14
CA ARG A 841 -23.30 -15.69 33.77
C ARG A 841 -24.38 -16.64 33.27
N LEU A 842 -25.51 -16.11 32.84
CA LEU A 842 -26.60 -16.82 32.21
C LEU A 842 -26.75 -16.32 30.77
N ALA A 843 -26.49 -17.18 29.78
CA ALA A 843 -26.51 -16.81 28.36
C ALA A 843 -27.45 -17.72 27.54
N PRO A 844 -28.78 -17.59 27.64
CA PRO A 844 -29.73 -18.52 27.01
C PRO A 844 -29.65 -18.55 25.48
N LEU A 845 -29.29 -17.42 24.84
CA LEU A 845 -29.14 -17.24 23.39
C LEU A 845 -27.83 -16.49 23.12
N ASP A 846 -27.33 -16.51 21.89
CA ASP A 846 -26.02 -15.91 21.55
C ASP A 846 -26.01 -14.38 21.72
N GLU A 847 -27.16 -13.74 21.52
CA GLU A 847 -27.34 -12.29 21.68
C GLU A 847 -27.99 -11.88 23.02
N VAL A 848 -28.25 -12.84 23.92
CA VAL A 848 -28.86 -12.58 25.22
C VAL A 848 -27.97 -13.12 26.33
N SER A 849 -27.43 -12.23 27.16
CA SER A 849 -26.65 -12.63 28.34
C SER A 849 -26.88 -11.72 29.53
N LEU A 850 -26.98 -12.32 30.72
CA LEU A 850 -26.94 -11.65 32.01
C LEU A 850 -25.69 -12.11 32.74
N SER A 851 -24.90 -11.19 33.26
CA SER A 851 -23.76 -11.50 34.13
C SER A 851 -23.79 -10.68 35.41
N GLY A 852 -23.24 -11.24 36.47
CA GLY A 852 -23.14 -10.60 37.76
C GLY A 852 -21.85 -11.00 38.45
N ASP A 853 -21.16 -10.04 39.02
CA ASP A 853 -19.95 -10.22 39.81
C ASP A 853 -20.17 -9.52 41.15
N PHE A 854 -19.96 -10.25 42.24
CA PHE A 854 -20.13 -9.75 43.60
C PHE A 854 -18.90 -10.07 44.42
N SER A 855 -18.42 -9.08 45.18
CA SER A 855 -17.30 -9.23 46.10
C SER A 855 -17.71 -8.83 47.51
N TYR A 856 -17.39 -9.65 48.51
CA TYR A 856 -17.65 -9.38 49.92
C TYR A 856 -16.36 -9.40 50.73
N ASN A 857 -16.04 -8.28 51.40
CA ASN A 857 -14.84 -8.17 52.22
C ASN A 857 -15.16 -8.62 53.66
N PHE A 858 -14.52 -9.71 54.09
CA PHE A 858 -14.71 -10.25 55.44
C PHE A 858 -14.03 -9.42 56.54
N GLU A 859 -12.96 -8.68 56.24
CA GLU A 859 -12.24 -7.86 57.22
C GLU A 859 -13.05 -6.64 57.63
N ASN A 860 -13.69 -5.98 56.65
CA ASN A 860 -14.55 -4.81 56.89
C ASN A 860 -16.01 -5.19 57.17
N GLU A 861 -16.37 -6.49 57.08
CA GLU A 861 -17.74 -7.01 57.16
C GLU A 861 -18.73 -6.36 56.17
N THR A 862 -18.22 -5.80 55.06
CA THR A 862 -19.00 -5.04 54.08
C THR A 862 -18.89 -5.63 52.67
N PRO A 863 -19.95 -5.54 51.84
CA PRO A 863 -19.83 -5.78 50.40
C PRO A 863 -18.80 -4.83 49.80
N ALA A 864 -17.86 -5.36 49.01
CA ALA A 864 -16.79 -4.57 48.39
C ALA A 864 -17.22 -4.04 47.01
N SER A 865 -17.85 -4.88 46.19
CA SER A 865 -18.37 -4.50 44.88
C SER A 865 -19.52 -5.38 44.42
N LEU A 866 -20.38 -4.82 43.57
CA LEU A 866 -21.39 -5.53 42.78
C LEU A 866 -21.39 -4.93 41.38
N SER A 867 -21.20 -5.77 40.38
CA SER A 867 -21.33 -5.42 38.98
C SER A 867 -22.36 -6.32 38.34
N ALA A 868 -23.37 -5.76 37.71
CA ALA A 868 -24.37 -6.48 36.94
C ALA A 868 -24.36 -5.95 35.51
N ALA A 869 -24.34 -6.85 34.54
CA ALA A 869 -24.37 -6.49 33.12
C ALA A 869 -25.40 -7.32 32.36
N ILE A 870 -26.07 -6.67 31.41
CA ILE A 870 -27.08 -7.28 30.56
C ILE A 870 -26.78 -6.95 29.09
N LYS A 871 -26.91 -7.95 28.23
CA LYS A 871 -26.90 -7.82 26.77
C LYS A 871 -28.20 -8.40 26.23
N LEU A 872 -28.93 -7.61 25.46
CA LEU A 872 -30.18 -7.95 24.79
C LEU A 872 -30.11 -7.44 23.34
N TRP A 873 -29.62 -8.26 22.40
CA TRP A 873 -29.39 -7.86 21.01
C TRP A 873 -28.45 -6.63 20.92
N ALA A 874 -28.96 -5.53 20.37
CA ALA A 874 -28.27 -4.24 20.26
C ALA A 874 -28.19 -3.46 21.58
N LEU A 875 -28.98 -3.84 22.60
CA LEU A 875 -29.02 -3.16 23.89
C LEU A 875 -28.01 -3.78 24.86
N THR A 876 -27.19 -2.92 25.46
CA THR A 876 -26.25 -3.28 26.53
C THR A 876 -26.51 -2.41 27.73
N GLY A 877 -26.43 -2.97 28.93
CA GLY A 877 -26.58 -2.22 30.16
C GLY A 877 -25.64 -2.73 31.24
N SER A 878 -25.15 -1.83 32.08
CA SER A 878 -24.36 -2.20 33.25
C SER A 878 -24.74 -1.36 34.47
N TYR A 879 -24.64 -1.96 35.64
CA TYR A 879 -24.91 -1.34 36.92
C TYR A 879 -23.84 -1.76 37.91
N ASN A 880 -23.20 -0.77 38.55
CA ASN A 880 -22.10 -1.00 39.48
C ASN A 880 -22.40 -0.34 40.83
N MET A 881 -22.06 -1.07 41.89
CA MET A 881 -21.97 -0.57 43.27
C MET A 881 -20.58 -0.92 43.82
N ALA A 882 -20.05 -0.08 44.69
CA ALA A 882 -18.78 -0.34 45.36
C ALA A 882 -18.77 0.26 46.75
N TYR A 883 -17.94 -0.30 47.63
CA TYR A 883 -17.63 0.32 48.91
C TYR A 883 -16.71 1.52 48.67
N ALA A 884 -17.32 2.70 48.59
CA ALA A 884 -16.69 3.96 48.19
C ALA A 884 -17.16 5.09 49.10
N THR A 885 -16.53 6.25 49.00
CA THR A 885 -17.01 7.46 49.67
C THR A 885 -18.41 7.81 49.14
N ASP A 886 -19.38 7.88 50.04
CA ASP A 886 -20.73 8.34 49.77
C ASP A 886 -20.75 9.87 49.81
N TYR A 887 -21.41 10.48 48.82
CA TYR A 887 -21.50 11.93 48.72
C TYR A 887 -22.96 12.37 48.78
N GLU A 888 -23.22 13.35 49.65
CA GLU A 888 -24.51 14.02 49.74
C GLU A 888 -24.37 15.49 49.32
N TRP A 889 -25.29 15.98 48.50
CA TRP A 889 -25.32 17.38 48.11
C TRP A 889 -25.90 18.25 49.23
N ASP A 890 -25.07 19.11 49.80
CA ASP A 890 -25.50 20.11 50.77
C ASP A 890 -26.17 21.28 50.04
N LYS A 891 -27.50 21.36 50.15
CA LYS A 891 -28.31 22.41 49.48
C LYS A 891 -28.04 23.81 50.01
N ASP A 892 -27.63 23.94 51.27
CA ASP A 892 -27.39 25.24 51.90
C ASP A 892 -26.00 25.77 51.54
N LEU A 893 -25.01 24.88 51.41
CA LEU A 893 -23.61 25.23 51.10
C LEU A 893 -23.23 25.04 49.62
N GLN A 894 -24.12 24.48 48.80
CA GLN A 894 -23.91 24.17 47.38
C GLN A 894 -22.61 23.41 47.11
N GLN A 895 -22.33 22.38 47.92
CA GLN A 895 -21.11 21.57 47.80
C GLN A 895 -21.40 20.10 48.12
N LEU A 896 -20.55 19.21 47.57
CA LEU A 896 -20.57 17.80 47.92
C LEU A 896 -20.01 17.61 49.34
N LYS A 897 -20.80 16.98 50.20
CA LYS A 897 -20.42 16.61 51.56
C LYS A 897 -20.06 15.13 51.58
N ASP A 898 -18.86 14.84 52.04
CA ASP A 898 -18.39 13.48 52.30
C ASP A 898 -19.14 12.91 53.52
N MET A 899 -19.86 11.80 53.30
CA MET A 899 -20.66 11.11 54.31
C MET A 899 -19.95 9.88 54.91
N GLY A 900 -18.69 9.68 54.55
CA GLY A 900 -17.90 8.49 54.89
C GLY A 900 -18.00 7.42 53.80
N LYS A 901 -17.35 6.27 54.04
CA LYS A 901 -17.38 5.14 53.11
C LYS A 901 -18.58 4.22 53.40
N ASP A 902 -19.35 3.92 52.37
CA ASP A 902 -20.44 2.95 52.41
C ASP A 902 -20.55 2.18 51.08
N PHE A 903 -21.34 1.11 51.04
CA PHE A 903 -21.61 0.35 49.84
C PHE A 903 -22.69 1.03 48.98
N VAL A 904 -22.24 1.87 48.05
CA VAL A 904 -23.09 2.79 47.30
C VAL A 904 -23.09 2.50 45.78
N PRO A 905 -24.17 2.85 45.06
CA PRO A 905 -24.19 2.80 43.59
C PRO A 905 -23.18 3.79 43.00
N THR A 906 -22.28 3.31 42.14
CA THR A 906 -21.22 4.16 41.56
C THR A 906 -21.55 4.59 40.14
N SER A 907 -22.04 3.66 39.31
CA SER A 907 -22.32 3.96 37.91
C SER A 907 -23.45 3.12 37.34
N PHE A 908 -24.18 3.70 36.39
CA PHE A 908 -25.11 2.99 35.53
C PHE A 908 -24.81 3.36 34.08
N SER A 909 -24.74 2.38 33.18
CA SER A 909 -24.62 2.63 31.75
C SER A 909 -25.66 1.88 30.94
N LEU A 910 -26.10 2.50 29.85
CA LEU A 910 -27.04 1.94 28.90
C LEU A 910 -26.60 2.33 27.48
N GLY A 911 -26.30 1.34 26.65
CA GLY A 911 -25.85 1.50 25.28
C GLY A 911 -26.78 0.84 24.26
N ILE A 912 -26.98 1.47 23.12
CA ILE A 912 -27.62 0.90 21.93
C ILE A 912 -26.65 1.07 20.76
N ASN A 913 -26.25 -0.04 20.15
CA ASN A 913 -25.44 -0.02 18.92
C ASN A 913 -26.16 -0.84 17.85
N TYR A 914 -26.66 -0.14 16.82
CA TYR A 914 -27.44 -0.75 15.75
C TYR A 914 -26.94 -0.29 14.38
N GLN A 915 -26.65 -1.26 13.52
CA GLN A 915 -26.27 -1.06 12.13
C GLN A 915 -27.35 -1.69 11.23
N TYR A 916 -27.83 -0.90 10.29
CA TYR A 916 -28.79 -1.29 9.29
C TYR A 916 -28.16 -1.12 7.91
N GLU A 917 -28.13 -2.20 7.15
CA GLU A 917 -27.74 -2.22 5.75
C GLU A 917 -28.97 -2.60 4.94
N SER A 918 -29.44 -1.70 4.07
CA SER A 918 -30.61 -2.01 3.25
C SER A 918 -30.21 -2.97 2.13
N PRO A 919 -31.09 -3.92 1.74
CA PRO A 919 -30.94 -4.57 0.46
C PRO A 919 -31.13 -3.54 -0.67
N MET A 920 -30.50 -3.76 -1.81
CA MET A 920 -30.68 -2.94 -3.02
C MET A 920 -32.17 -2.77 -3.37
N LEU A 921 -32.69 -1.54 -3.23
CA LEU A 921 -34.09 -1.17 -3.45
C LEU A 921 -34.31 -0.66 -4.87
N TRP A 922 -35.57 -0.72 -5.32
CA TRP A 922 -36.03 -0.19 -6.61
C TRP A 922 -35.15 -0.56 -7.81
N LYS A 923 -35.26 -1.83 -8.27
CA LYS A 923 -34.50 -2.36 -9.43
C LYS A 923 -32.97 -2.20 -9.28
N ASN A 924 -32.45 -2.36 -8.07
CA ASN A 924 -31.04 -2.20 -7.72
C ASN A 924 -30.47 -0.79 -7.96
N ARG A 925 -31.30 0.25 -7.77
CA ARG A 925 -30.89 1.64 -7.99
C ARG A 925 -30.68 2.44 -6.71
N ILE A 926 -31.21 1.98 -5.58
CA ILE A 926 -31.17 2.73 -4.32
C ILE A 926 -30.60 1.83 -3.22
N ALA A 927 -29.57 2.31 -2.52
CA ALA A 927 -29.07 1.70 -1.30
C ALA A 927 -29.05 2.73 -0.16
N MET A 928 -29.39 2.30 1.05
CA MET A 928 -29.46 3.10 2.26
C MET A 928 -28.81 2.34 3.42
N ASP A 929 -27.76 2.93 3.99
CA ASP A 929 -27.08 2.36 5.15
C ASP A 929 -27.18 3.34 6.32
N GLY A 930 -27.41 2.81 7.51
CA GLY A 930 -27.61 3.60 8.71
C GLY A 930 -26.95 2.97 9.93
N LYS A 931 -26.23 3.77 10.70
CA LYS A 931 -25.64 3.36 11.97
C LYS A 931 -26.03 4.33 13.06
N ILE A 932 -26.55 3.79 14.16
CA ILE A 932 -26.90 4.54 15.36
C ILE A 932 -26.10 3.97 16.54
N ASP A 933 -25.39 4.85 17.23
CA ASP A 933 -24.71 4.58 18.50
C ASP A 933 -25.24 5.56 19.56
N LEU A 934 -25.86 5.02 20.61
CA LEU A 934 -26.35 5.77 21.75
C LEU A 934 -25.70 5.20 23.00
N ASN A 935 -25.10 6.06 23.82
CA ASN A 935 -24.43 5.63 25.05
C ASN A 935 -24.73 6.59 26.20
N LEU A 936 -25.57 6.15 27.13
CA LEU A 936 -25.85 6.85 28.38
C LEU A 936 -24.92 6.32 29.47
N ASN A 937 -24.10 7.21 30.05
CA ASN A 937 -23.26 6.92 31.21
C ASN A 937 -23.66 7.85 32.36
N MET A 938 -24.18 7.26 33.43
CA MET A 938 -24.59 7.98 34.62
C MET A 938 -23.62 7.69 35.76
N ASN A 939 -23.08 8.76 36.34
CA ASN A 939 -22.37 8.68 37.60
C ASN A 939 -23.42 8.83 38.72
N LEU A 940 -23.56 7.79 39.55
CA LEU A 940 -24.61 7.73 40.57
C LEU A 940 -24.21 8.39 41.90
N GLN A 941 -22.97 8.87 42.01
CA GLN A 941 -22.46 9.65 43.14
C GLN A 941 -22.46 11.15 42.82
N GLN A 942 -22.14 11.50 41.57
CA GLN A 942 -22.09 12.88 41.07
C GLN A 942 -22.87 12.96 39.76
N TYR A 943 -24.19 13.17 39.85
CA TYR A 943 -25.05 13.11 38.66
C TYR A 943 -24.70 14.18 37.61
N ASN A 944 -24.08 15.30 38.00
CA ASN A 944 -23.57 16.34 37.10
C ASN A 944 -22.40 15.90 36.20
N LEU A 945 -21.80 14.72 36.43
CA LEU A 945 -20.81 14.10 35.56
C LEU A 945 -21.43 13.07 34.58
N SER A 946 -22.76 12.97 34.53
CA SER A 946 -23.45 12.04 33.64
C SER A 946 -23.50 12.57 32.21
N LYS A 947 -23.28 11.69 31.23
CA LYS A 947 -23.18 12.03 29.81
C LYS A 947 -24.01 11.10 28.95
N LEU A 948 -24.73 11.65 27.97
CA LEU A 948 -25.34 10.91 26.86
C LEU A 948 -24.57 11.24 25.58
N GLY A 949 -23.95 10.23 24.97
CA GLY A 949 -23.38 10.32 23.62
C GLY A 949 -24.36 9.80 22.58
N PHE A 950 -24.40 10.47 21.42
CA PHE A 950 -25.18 10.08 20.26
C PHE A 950 -24.36 10.24 18.99
N LYS A 951 -24.24 9.16 18.21
CA LYS A 951 -23.66 9.18 16.87
C LYS A 951 -24.64 8.59 15.88
N LEU A 952 -24.84 9.30 14.78
CA LEU A 952 -25.65 8.84 13.65
C LEU A 952 -24.82 8.97 12.38
N SER A 953 -24.79 7.92 11.59
CA SER A 953 -24.22 7.92 10.24
C SER A 953 -25.23 7.35 9.28
N TYR A 954 -25.41 8.01 8.14
CA TYR A 954 -26.37 7.64 7.11
C TYR A 954 -25.74 7.83 5.74
N ASN A 955 -25.83 6.81 4.91
CA ASN A 955 -25.41 6.84 3.51
C ASN A 955 -26.61 6.53 2.63
N LEU A 956 -26.79 7.32 1.56
CA LEU A 956 -27.78 7.12 0.53
C LEU A 956 -27.08 7.14 -0.82
N HIS A 957 -27.19 6.03 -1.54
CA HIS A 957 -26.72 5.90 -2.91
C HIS A 957 -27.93 5.79 -3.84
N ILE A 958 -28.02 6.67 -4.83
CA ILE A 958 -28.99 6.62 -5.92
C ILE A 958 -28.21 6.56 -7.23
N PHE A 959 -28.34 5.44 -7.94
CA PHE A 959 -27.67 5.17 -9.20
C PHE A 959 -27.80 6.34 -10.19
N GLU A 960 -26.66 6.79 -10.72
CA GLU A 960 -26.51 7.90 -11.68
C GLU A 960 -27.18 9.23 -11.27
N PHE A 961 -27.43 9.45 -9.99
CA PHE A 961 -28.13 10.67 -9.55
C PHE A 961 -27.49 11.32 -8.32
N LEU A 962 -27.36 10.59 -7.21
CA LEU A 962 -27.00 11.21 -5.93
C LEU A 962 -26.29 10.25 -5.00
N ASP A 963 -25.15 10.69 -4.49
CA ASP A 963 -24.47 10.10 -3.34
C ASP A 963 -24.53 11.08 -2.17
N LEU A 964 -25.16 10.68 -1.07
CA LEU A 964 -25.29 11.49 0.13
C LEU A 964 -24.72 10.73 1.33
N THR A 965 -23.70 11.31 1.96
CA THR A 965 -23.15 10.86 3.23
C THR A 965 -23.42 11.92 4.30
N PHE A 966 -24.02 11.47 5.40
CA PHE A 966 -24.35 12.31 6.54
C PHE A 966 -23.81 11.66 7.82
N SER A 967 -23.05 12.40 8.62
CA SER A 967 -22.55 11.93 9.90
C SER A 967 -22.62 13.04 10.95
N ILE A 968 -23.15 12.71 12.12
CA ILE A 968 -23.27 13.63 13.25
C ILE A 968 -22.81 12.95 14.54
N ASP A 969 -22.01 13.68 15.31
CA ASP A 969 -21.59 13.32 16.66
C ASP A 969 -22.07 14.41 17.62
N SER A 970 -22.87 14.03 18.60
CA SER A 970 -23.43 14.94 19.60
C SER A 970 -23.32 14.32 20.99
N SER A 971 -23.20 15.19 22.00
CA SER A 971 -23.22 14.78 23.38
C SER A 971 -23.97 15.75 24.29
N ASN A 972 -24.56 15.21 25.33
CA ASN A 972 -25.27 15.95 26.37
C ASN A 972 -24.67 15.64 27.73
N GLU A 973 -23.99 16.61 28.31
CA GLU A 973 -23.29 16.49 29.59
C GLU A 973 -24.16 16.93 30.78
N GLN A 974 -25.41 17.33 30.53
CA GLN A 974 -26.38 17.77 31.55
C GLN A 974 -27.60 16.85 31.60
N ILE A 975 -27.43 15.58 31.21
CA ILE A 975 -28.52 14.60 31.10
C ILE A 975 -29.30 14.40 32.42
N PHE A 976 -28.68 14.67 33.56
CA PHE A 976 -29.33 14.59 34.88
C PHE A 976 -30.51 15.57 35.05
N LEU A 977 -30.51 16.71 34.33
CA LEU A 977 -31.57 17.72 34.42
C LEU A 977 -32.95 17.20 33.96
N TYR A 978 -32.98 16.19 33.09
CA TYR A 978 -34.23 15.62 32.58
C TYR A 978 -34.86 14.59 33.53
N PHE A 979 -34.15 14.16 34.55
CA PHE A 979 -34.66 13.23 35.56
C PHE A 979 -35.06 14.02 36.81
N PRO A 980 -36.37 14.16 37.12
CA PRO A 980 -36.83 14.99 38.24
C PRO A 980 -36.12 14.69 39.56
N SER A 981 -35.94 13.40 39.88
CA SER A 981 -35.26 12.96 41.11
C SER A 981 -33.79 13.39 41.20
N LEU A 982 -33.08 13.47 40.08
CA LEU A 982 -31.65 13.84 40.03
C LEU A 982 -31.46 15.35 40.00
N ARG A 983 -32.38 16.06 39.38
CA ARG A 983 -32.38 17.53 39.36
C ARG A 983 -32.77 18.11 40.73
N ASP A 984 -33.78 17.54 41.38
CA ASP A 984 -34.22 17.92 42.72
C ASP A 984 -33.13 17.69 43.79
N TYR A 985 -32.21 16.74 43.53
CA TYR A 985 -31.02 16.50 44.37
C TYR A 985 -30.15 17.76 44.46
N TYR A 986 -29.92 18.46 43.35
CA TYR A 986 -29.20 19.74 43.32
C TYR A 986 -30.05 20.97 43.67
N GLY A 987 -31.35 20.80 43.96
CA GLY A 987 -32.25 21.91 44.32
C GLY A 987 -32.76 22.73 43.13
N ILE A 988 -32.65 22.20 41.90
CA ILE A 988 -33.10 22.87 40.68
C ILE A 988 -34.59 22.54 40.47
N THR A 989 -35.45 23.55 40.48
CA THR A 989 -36.93 23.38 40.39
C THR A 989 -37.50 23.63 38.99
N GLU A 990 -36.67 24.11 38.06
CA GLU A 990 -37.03 24.38 36.67
C GLU A 990 -37.28 23.08 35.91
N ASP A 991 -38.30 23.06 35.05
CA ASP A 991 -38.66 21.84 34.31
C ASP A 991 -37.97 21.76 32.94
N TYR A 992 -37.19 20.70 32.75
CA TYR A 992 -36.46 20.37 31.54
C TYR A 992 -37.05 19.12 30.88
N SER A 993 -37.44 19.25 29.60
CA SER A 993 -38.00 18.15 28.83
C SER A 993 -36.97 17.62 27.83
N PHE A 994 -36.60 16.34 27.96
CA PHE A 994 -35.63 15.66 27.10
C PHE A 994 -35.98 15.80 25.61
N PHE A 995 -37.20 15.44 25.22
CA PHE A 995 -37.60 15.47 23.80
C PHE A 995 -37.68 16.89 23.26
N LYS A 996 -38.16 17.84 24.06
CA LYS A 996 -38.22 19.25 23.64
C LYS A 996 -36.81 19.78 23.37
N ASP A 997 -35.86 19.46 24.24
CA ASP A 997 -34.46 19.85 24.11
C ASP A 997 -33.79 19.13 22.92
N LEU A 998 -34.03 17.83 22.76
CA LEU A 998 -33.56 17.07 21.60
C LEU A 998 -34.05 17.68 20.27
N PHE A 999 -35.33 18.03 20.17
CA PHE A 999 -35.86 18.69 18.96
C PHE A 999 -35.28 20.09 18.73
N LYS A 1000 -35.07 20.86 19.81
CA LYS A 1000 -34.34 22.14 19.73
C LYS A 1000 -32.92 21.96 19.19
N SER A 1001 -32.24 20.87 19.58
CA SER A 1001 -30.89 20.56 19.10
C SER A 1001 -30.83 20.34 17.59
N PHE A 1002 -31.89 19.85 16.95
CA PHE A 1002 -31.94 19.70 15.49
C PHE A 1002 -32.47 20.96 14.77
N ASN A 1003 -32.94 21.97 15.49
CA ASN A 1003 -33.53 23.17 14.90
C ASN A 1003 -32.50 24.26 14.57
N ILE A 1004 -31.76 24.03 13.49
CA ILE A 1004 -30.72 24.96 12.98
C ILE A 1004 -31.34 26.23 12.37
N PHE A 1005 -32.63 26.19 12.01
CA PHE A 1005 -33.33 27.29 11.31
C PHE A 1005 -33.98 28.32 12.24
N SER A 1006 -33.77 28.23 13.56
CA SER A 1006 -34.29 29.23 14.51
C SER A 1006 -33.61 30.60 14.30
N SER A 1007 -34.39 31.68 14.48
CA SER A 1007 -33.89 33.05 14.33
C SER A 1007 -32.70 33.30 15.26
N GLY A 1008 -31.51 33.54 14.70
CA GLY A 1008 -30.26 33.71 15.48
C GLY A 1008 -29.75 32.43 16.15
N GLN A 1009 -30.20 31.25 15.71
CA GLN A 1009 -29.81 29.93 16.26
C GLN A 1009 -30.13 29.75 17.76
N GLN A 1010 -31.08 30.51 18.28
CA GLN A 1010 -31.41 30.54 19.71
C GLN A 1010 -31.76 29.16 20.28
N ASP A 1011 -32.50 28.33 19.54
CA ASP A 1011 -32.85 26.99 20.01
C ASP A 1011 -31.62 26.07 20.18
N ARG A 1012 -30.56 26.30 19.41
CA ARG A 1012 -29.29 25.56 19.52
C ARG A 1012 -28.50 25.99 20.75
N TYR A 1013 -28.44 27.29 21.03
CA TYR A 1013 -27.78 27.82 22.24
C TYR A 1013 -28.49 27.43 23.54
N GLU A 1014 -29.81 27.26 23.49
CA GLU A 1014 -30.61 26.81 24.64
C GLU A 1014 -30.59 25.28 24.85
N SER A 1015 -30.03 24.52 23.91
CA SER A 1015 -30.02 23.06 23.98
C SER A 1015 -28.80 22.55 24.72
N PHE A 1016 -28.98 21.55 25.59
CA PHE A 1016 -27.83 20.88 26.23
C PHE A 1016 -27.20 19.79 25.35
N PHE A 1017 -27.71 19.57 24.14
CA PHE A 1017 -27.12 18.67 23.15
C PHE A 1017 -26.08 19.41 22.31
N ASN A 1018 -24.85 19.39 22.80
CA ASN A 1018 -23.71 19.96 22.13
C ASN A 1018 -23.31 19.08 20.94
N MET A 1019 -22.95 19.72 19.83
CA MET A 1019 -22.50 19.01 18.63
C MET A 1019 -20.98 18.97 18.63
N ASN A 1020 -20.42 17.76 18.58
CA ASN A 1020 -18.97 17.54 18.56
C ASN A 1020 -18.43 17.58 17.12
N SER A 1021 -19.21 17.08 16.15
CA SER A 1021 -18.89 17.22 14.73
C SER A 1021 -20.12 17.02 13.85
N LEU A 1022 -20.12 17.67 12.69
CA LEU A 1022 -21.10 17.47 11.62
C LEU A 1022 -20.36 17.35 10.28
N ASN A 1023 -20.62 16.26 9.56
CA ASN A 1023 -20.08 16.04 8.22
C ASN A 1023 -21.22 15.72 7.26
N VAL A 1024 -21.27 16.44 6.15
CA VAL A 1024 -22.21 16.22 5.05
C VAL A 1024 -21.41 16.22 3.76
N SER A 1025 -21.53 15.16 2.97
CA SER A 1025 -21.02 15.11 1.61
C SER A 1025 -22.17 14.77 0.67
N LEU A 1026 -22.32 15.56 -0.38
CA LEU A 1026 -23.34 15.39 -1.41
C LEU A 1026 -22.63 15.45 -2.76
N VAL A 1027 -22.70 14.36 -3.52
CA VAL A 1027 -22.25 14.31 -4.91
C VAL A 1027 -23.49 14.13 -5.78
N HIS A 1028 -23.84 15.16 -6.53
CA HIS A 1028 -24.90 15.11 -7.51
C HIS A 1028 -24.31 14.85 -8.90
N LYS A 1029 -24.69 13.71 -9.49
CA LYS A 1029 -24.28 13.31 -10.82
C LYS A 1029 -25.18 14.00 -11.84
N LEU A 1030 -24.62 14.94 -12.58
CA LEU A 1030 -25.26 15.74 -13.64
C LEU A 1030 -24.80 15.24 -15.02
N HIS A 1031 -24.94 13.94 -15.25
CA HIS A 1031 -24.47 13.27 -16.48
C HIS A 1031 -22.95 13.46 -16.69
N ASP A 1032 -22.55 14.44 -17.49
CA ASP A 1032 -21.15 14.75 -17.78
C ASP A 1032 -20.47 15.54 -16.66
N TRP A 1033 -21.21 16.03 -15.66
CA TRP A 1033 -20.65 16.83 -14.57
C TRP A 1033 -20.91 16.20 -13.21
N ASP A 1034 -19.96 16.32 -12.30
CA ASP A 1034 -20.17 16.03 -10.89
C ASP A 1034 -20.17 17.34 -10.10
N LEU A 1035 -21.24 17.55 -9.35
CA LEU A 1035 -21.35 18.63 -8.38
C LEU A 1035 -21.17 18.03 -6.98
N GLU A 1036 -19.98 18.22 -6.41
CA GLU A 1036 -19.67 17.80 -5.06
C GLU A 1036 -19.78 18.99 -4.10
N MET A 1037 -20.56 18.80 -3.03
CA MET A 1037 -20.69 19.73 -1.93
C MET A 1037 -20.30 19.03 -0.65
N THR A 1038 -19.25 19.51 0.01
CA THR A 1038 -18.83 18.98 1.31
C THR A 1038 -18.91 20.06 2.37
N TYR A 1039 -19.43 19.67 3.53
CA TYR A 1039 -19.47 20.48 4.73
C TYR A 1039 -18.88 19.65 5.88
N SER A 1040 -17.91 20.20 6.57
CA SER A 1040 -17.37 19.65 7.81
C SER A 1040 -17.31 20.74 8.86
N GLY A 1041 -17.82 20.47 10.05
CA GLY A 1041 -17.79 21.42 11.16
C GLY A 1041 -17.49 20.76 12.49
N LYS A 1042 -16.69 21.42 13.32
CA LYS A 1042 -16.36 21.00 14.69
C LYS A 1042 -16.10 22.22 15.60
N PRO A 1043 -16.34 22.13 16.92
CA PRO A 1043 -15.96 23.18 17.84
C PRO A 1043 -14.44 23.16 18.07
N VAL A 1044 -13.82 24.35 18.05
CA VAL A 1044 -12.40 24.57 18.35
C VAL A 1044 -12.31 25.63 19.45
N LEU A 1045 -11.41 25.44 20.41
CA LEU A 1045 -11.14 26.43 21.45
C LEU A 1045 -10.18 27.50 20.92
N ASP A 1046 -10.59 28.76 20.94
CA ASP A 1046 -9.70 29.87 20.66
C ASP A 1046 -8.86 30.18 21.91
N GLU A 1047 -7.56 29.86 21.88
CA GLU A 1047 -6.65 30.06 23.02
C GLU A 1047 -6.49 31.56 23.42
N GLY A 1048 -6.83 32.50 22.53
CA GLY A 1048 -6.73 33.93 22.80
C GLY A 1048 -7.92 34.52 23.56
N VAL A 1049 -9.14 34.00 23.31
CA VAL A 1049 -10.40 34.52 23.89
C VAL A 1049 -11.01 33.54 24.91
N LEU A 1050 -10.50 32.30 24.98
CA LEU A 1050 -11.07 31.20 25.78
C LEU A 1050 -12.54 30.92 25.47
N GLU A 1051 -12.96 31.21 24.23
CA GLU A 1051 -14.30 30.93 23.72
C GLU A 1051 -14.26 29.80 22.69
N SER A 1052 -15.27 28.94 22.72
CA SER A 1052 -15.43 27.87 21.74
C SER A 1052 -16.05 28.44 20.46
N ARG A 1053 -15.31 28.38 19.37
CA ARG A 1053 -15.78 28.78 18.04
C ARG A 1053 -16.13 27.56 17.21
N TRP A 1054 -17.20 27.64 16.43
CA TRP A 1054 -17.50 26.63 15.42
C TRP A 1054 -16.60 26.83 14.21
N ASP A 1055 -15.67 25.90 13.99
CA ASP A 1055 -14.84 25.88 12.80
C ASP A 1055 -15.53 25.04 11.73
N SER A 1056 -15.82 25.68 10.59
CA SER A 1056 -16.53 25.04 9.48
C SER A 1056 -15.75 25.18 8.20
N THR A 1057 -15.52 24.07 7.53
CA THR A 1057 -15.05 24.02 6.16
C THR A 1057 -16.22 23.67 5.25
N PHE A 1058 -16.46 24.51 4.25
CA PHE A 1058 -17.42 24.21 3.20
C PHE A 1058 -16.69 24.23 1.86
N SER A 1059 -16.90 23.23 1.01
CA SER A 1059 -16.35 23.25 -0.33
C SER A 1059 -17.38 22.86 -1.36
N ILE A 1060 -17.35 23.58 -2.48
CA ILE A 1060 -18.10 23.24 -3.69
C ILE A 1060 -17.04 22.92 -4.75
N LEU A 1061 -17.13 21.71 -5.28
CA LEU A 1061 -16.33 21.26 -6.40
C LEU A 1061 -17.29 20.98 -7.55
N VAL A 1062 -17.04 21.63 -8.68
CA VAL A 1062 -17.69 21.30 -9.95
C VAL A 1062 -16.61 20.69 -10.82
N ARG A 1063 -16.80 19.43 -11.21
CA ARG A 1063 -15.87 18.69 -12.06
C ARG A 1063 -16.58 18.28 -13.34
N TRP A 1064 -15.92 18.47 -14.47
CA TRP A 1064 -16.37 17.92 -15.74
C TRP A 1064 -15.79 16.52 -15.94
N ASN A 1065 -16.63 15.49 -15.98
CA ASN A 1065 -16.22 14.09 -16.03
C ASN A 1065 -15.46 13.75 -17.33
N PRO A 1066 -15.83 14.25 -18.53
CA PRO A 1066 -15.04 14.08 -19.76
C PRO A 1066 -13.68 14.77 -19.78
N ILE A 1067 -13.46 15.83 -18.99
CA ILE A 1067 -12.19 16.57 -18.94
C ILE A 1067 -11.91 16.97 -17.48
N GLU A 1068 -11.30 16.08 -16.69
CA GLU A 1068 -11.17 16.27 -15.24
C GLU A 1068 -10.31 17.47 -14.81
N LYS A 1069 -9.38 17.90 -15.67
CA LYS A 1069 -8.60 19.14 -15.49
C LYS A 1069 -9.49 20.39 -15.47
N LEU A 1070 -10.72 20.28 -15.99
CA LEU A 1070 -11.72 21.33 -15.90
C LEU A 1070 -12.56 21.16 -14.63
N LYS A 1071 -11.94 21.51 -13.51
CA LYS A 1071 -12.58 21.56 -12.19
C LYS A 1071 -12.48 22.96 -11.60
N VAL A 1072 -13.53 23.37 -10.91
CA VAL A 1072 -13.52 24.60 -10.12
C VAL A 1072 -13.79 24.21 -8.69
N GLN A 1073 -12.84 24.51 -7.80
CA GLN A 1073 -13.00 24.29 -6.37
C GLN A 1073 -13.09 25.62 -5.64
N SER A 1074 -14.23 25.86 -5.01
CA SER A 1074 -14.40 26.97 -4.07
C SER A 1074 -14.41 26.40 -2.67
N LYS A 1075 -13.41 26.77 -1.86
CA LYS A 1075 -13.28 26.35 -0.47
C LYS A 1075 -13.44 27.55 0.46
N TYR A 1076 -14.40 27.46 1.36
CA TYR A 1076 -14.58 28.38 2.46
C TYR A 1076 -13.98 27.77 3.73
N ALA A 1077 -12.90 28.38 4.24
CA ALA A 1077 -12.22 28.00 5.48
C ALA A 1077 -11.67 29.24 6.17
N ASN A 1078 -11.63 29.29 7.50
CA ASN A 1078 -11.12 30.44 8.27
C ASN A 1078 -11.77 31.80 7.91
N GLU A 1079 -13.06 31.80 7.58
CA GLU A 1079 -13.81 33.00 7.14
C GLU A 1079 -13.35 33.61 5.80
N LEU A 1080 -12.50 32.90 5.06
CA LEU A 1080 -12.03 33.30 3.74
C LEU A 1080 -12.53 32.30 2.69
N TRP A 1081 -12.93 32.83 1.54
CA TRP A 1081 -13.14 32.05 0.34
C TRP A 1081 -11.83 31.99 -0.43
N ASN A 1082 -11.29 30.80 -0.57
CA ASN A 1082 -10.24 30.53 -1.54
C ASN A 1082 -10.91 29.86 -2.74
N VAL A 1083 -10.73 30.49 -3.89
CA VAL A 1083 -11.15 29.93 -5.17
C VAL A 1083 -9.87 29.42 -5.80
N ASP A 1084 -9.78 28.10 -5.93
CA ASP A 1084 -8.75 27.47 -6.73
C ASP A 1084 -9.34 27.25 -8.11
N THR A 1085 -8.90 28.07 -9.05
CA THR A 1085 -9.25 27.97 -10.46
C THR A 1085 -7.98 27.62 -11.21
N GLU A 1086 -7.91 26.42 -11.77
CA GLU A 1086 -6.95 26.07 -12.83
C GLU A 1086 -7.28 26.81 -14.16
N PHE A 1087 -7.95 27.96 -14.09
CA PHE A 1087 -8.37 28.82 -15.17
C PHE A 1087 -7.93 30.26 -14.90
N GLU A 1088 -6.95 30.76 -15.68
CA GLU A 1088 -7.05 32.10 -16.26
C GLU A 1088 -6.67 32.09 -17.74
#